data_AF-A0A1B8W0H8-F1
#
_entry.id   AF-A0A1B8W0H8-F1
#
_cell.length_a   1.000
_cell.length_b   1.000
_cell.length_c   1.000
_cell.angle_alpha   90.00
_cell.angle_beta   90.00
_cell.angle_gamma   90.00
#
_symmetry.space_group_name_H-M   'P 1'
#
loop_
_entity.id
_entity.type
_entity.pdbx_description
1 polymer ?
#
loop_
_entity_poly.entity_id
_entity_poly.type
_entity_poly.pdbx_seq_one_letter_code
_entity_poly.pdbx_strand_id
1 'polypeptide(L)'
;MIRKLTVIGLAIVCTLSMSIGASAADSKEKPQASTITWPEKQALPSFSKIKQLDVADIYDAPGDIKILMATLQGVVNRAEPRIYLLENKEEGKFTWLNDLNVTYKVRDDYWQIVRTYKKEINGMIVYDPNVPDSVNVATTLAGLKGAVVASPELAKKLQAEPYSLKVLDDLQGKFKDRLDAYTWQYENLWSQTTHRMLVGLSPDTSIRLPDNQGDLFKVIAQDTTQERDGKNRKVYDLDLSASLGKSDVYLRFDDAFAQDGWGTAVHEVTIKADGNTIAKFIPGTPEEKPFLYDAQSSQVSEGNGGHRFADNNRYFIYKFTPPAGAKQLTASVDMWNQYKVSAGNEQPVSSEQKEPYGYLRDYAVANKAMVFWLDSNVPEQKALFEKILSDVKPGTPYLGWFSNDVDGEFSGVEITSNHGVYVLAADWFSNLTVFSGTKANAFKEKAAQAPKLENKIYVTYTFSEGDNFQYNQHKMRILWDDPSRGKVPLNWTSSPLLYDGAPAMLNYFRETATDNDLLIAGPSGAGYFYPNAWPAESFTAFLKQSYSYMEKTGMTIPYVLNRVNSENVPLSDAHAAAYIKEYKPQGLFLSWEDRHGVEIVGGKLPVSTIQGISTVQDGQKILADAKAKWDGKSPLFVSLGLLAWSLTPSDIAELQASLGPEYAAVRADQYFSLIRSANGLPAK
;
A
#
# COMPACT_ATOMS: atom_id res chain seq x y z
N MET A 1 -5.78 -46.78 68.11
CA MET A 1 -4.56 -46.72 68.96
C MET A 1 -3.85 -45.39 68.71
N ILE A 2 -3.13 -44.84 69.70
CA ILE A 2 -1.98 -43.89 69.60
C ILE A 2 -2.13 -42.77 68.53
N ARG A 3 -2.60 -41.56 68.90
CA ARG A 3 -1.82 -40.33 69.26
C ARG A 3 -1.03 -39.73 68.07
N LYS A 4 -1.05 -38.41 67.80
CA LYS A 4 -0.98 -37.27 68.76
C LYS A 4 -2.17 -36.26 68.76
N LEU A 5 -1.94 -34.98 68.40
CA LEU A 5 -2.43 -33.76 69.09
C LEU A 5 -2.56 -32.54 68.13
N THR A 6 -3.28 -31.43 68.40
CA THR A 6 -4.42 -31.17 69.32
C THR A 6 -5.14 -29.82 69.05
N VAL A 7 -6.39 -29.73 69.54
CA VAL A 7 -7.27 -28.59 69.93
C VAL A 7 -6.55 -27.26 70.30
N ILE A 8 -6.99 -26.04 69.90
CA ILE A 8 -7.98 -25.11 70.53
C ILE A 8 -8.12 -23.83 69.62
N GLY A 9 -9.24 -23.07 69.55
CA GLY A 9 -10.59 -23.34 70.06
C GLY A 9 -11.34 -22.22 70.85
N LEU A 10 -11.28 -20.91 70.52
CA LEU A 10 -12.11 -19.87 71.19
C LEU A 10 -12.43 -18.62 70.33
N ALA A 11 -13.44 -17.83 70.72
CA ALA A 11 -13.82 -16.55 70.11
C ALA A 11 -14.08 -15.46 71.17
N ILE A 12 -13.82 -14.18 70.84
CA ILE A 12 -14.22 -12.92 71.52
C ILE A 12 -13.92 -11.77 70.53
N VAL A 13 -14.92 -11.11 69.95
CA VAL A 13 -15.57 -9.85 70.39
C VAL A 13 -14.69 -8.59 70.29
N CYS A 14 -14.94 -7.82 69.22
CA CYS A 14 -14.91 -6.37 69.04
C CYS A 14 -14.00 -5.47 69.89
N THR A 15 -13.13 -4.71 69.20
CA THR A 15 -12.94 -3.27 69.47
C THR A 15 -13.11 -2.47 68.18
N LEU A 16 -13.70 -1.27 68.29
CA LEU A 16 -13.87 -0.32 67.19
C LEU A 16 -12.78 0.75 67.26
N SER A 17 -12.19 1.07 66.12
CA SER A 17 -11.48 2.34 65.90
C SER A 17 -11.77 2.84 64.48
N MET A 18 -12.57 3.91 64.39
CA MET A 18 -12.86 4.56 63.10
C MET A 18 -11.71 5.50 62.72
N SER A 19 -11.14 5.30 61.54
CA SER A 19 -10.32 6.30 60.85
C SER A 19 -11.03 6.69 59.56
N ILE A 20 -11.68 7.86 59.54
CA ILE A 20 -12.42 8.34 58.38
C ILE A 20 -11.42 8.91 57.35
N GLY A 21 -11.06 8.09 56.37
CA GLY A 21 -10.36 8.52 55.15
C GLY A 21 -11.36 8.76 54.02
N ALA A 22 -11.22 9.86 53.27
CA ALA A 22 -12.20 10.27 52.28
C ALA A 22 -12.34 9.27 51.13
N SER A 23 -13.57 8.89 50.80
CA SER A 23 -13.86 8.21 49.53
C SER A 23 -13.70 9.21 48.39
N ALA A 24 -12.64 9.06 47.59
CA ALA A 24 -12.70 9.52 46.21
C ALA A 24 -13.85 8.78 45.50
N ALA A 25 -14.55 9.46 44.59
CA ALA A 25 -15.60 8.82 43.80
C ALA A 25 -14.94 7.96 42.72
N ASP A 26 -14.93 6.64 42.92
CA ASP A 26 -14.32 5.65 42.04
C ASP A 26 -15.18 5.48 40.76
N SER A 27 -15.11 6.45 39.85
CA SER A 27 -15.88 6.52 38.61
C SER A 27 -15.37 5.52 37.57
N LYS A 28 -15.49 4.24 37.89
CA LYS A 28 -15.19 3.10 37.01
C LYS A 28 -16.28 2.93 35.95
N GLU A 29 -16.30 3.87 34.99
CA GLU A 29 -16.89 3.61 33.69
C GLU A 29 -16.21 2.35 33.13
N LYS A 30 -17.01 1.32 32.84
CA LYS A 30 -16.49 0.04 32.36
C LYS A 30 -15.96 0.23 30.94
N PRO A 31 -14.70 -0.14 30.64
CA PRO A 31 -14.25 -0.24 29.26
C PRO A 31 -15.20 -1.12 28.46
N GLN A 32 -15.66 -0.62 27.31
CA GLN A 32 -16.55 -1.35 26.43
C GLN A 32 -15.87 -2.67 26.00
N ALA A 33 -16.56 -3.79 26.20
CA ALA A 33 -15.98 -5.10 25.92
C ALA A 33 -15.69 -5.25 24.42
N SER A 34 -14.44 -5.53 24.07
CA SER A 34 -14.07 -5.84 22.68
C SER A 34 -14.80 -7.09 22.21
N THR A 35 -15.35 -7.04 20.99
CA THR A 35 -15.99 -8.21 20.36
C THR A 35 -15.11 -8.86 19.28
N ILE A 36 -13.90 -8.32 19.08
CA ILE A 36 -12.91 -8.84 18.13
C ILE A 36 -12.56 -10.30 18.47
N THR A 37 -12.68 -11.17 17.47
CA THR A 37 -12.39 -12.60 17.56
C THR A 37 -11.15 -12.92 16.74
N TRP A 38 -10.08 -13.36 17.42
CA TRP A 38 -8.80 -13.66 16.78
C TRP A 38 -8.20 -14.97 17.32
N PRO A 39 -8.66 -16.15 16.84
CA PRO A 39 -8.11 -17.45 17.20
C PRO A 39 -6.61 -17.54 16.87
N GLU A 40 -5.84 -18.37 17.57
CA GLU A 40 -4.37 -18.44 17.44
C GLU A 40 -3.89 -18.70 16.00
N LYS A 41 -4.59 -19.57 15.25
CA LYS A 41 -4.24 -19.94 13.87
C LYS A 41 -4.70 -18.94 12.81
N GLN A 42 -5.47 -17.93 13.20
CA GLN A 42 -6.04 -16.94 12.30
C GLN A 42 -5.07 -15.77 12.11
N ALA A 43 -4.82 -15.37 10.86
CA ALA A 43 -3.85 -14.36 10.50
C ALA A 43 -4.32 -12.96 10.94
N LEU A 44 -5.49 -12.53 10.48
CA LEU A 44 -6.04 -11.21 10.81
C LEU A 44 -7.30 -11.33 11.69
N PRO A 45 -7.54 -10.38 12.61
CA PRO A 45 -8.70 -10.42 13.51
C PRO A 45 -10.04 -10.19 12.79
N SER A 46 -11.06 -10.98 13.13
CA SER A 46 -12.45 -10.75 12.68
C SER A 46 -13.22 -9.89 13.68
N PHE A 47 -14.08 -9.02 13.16
CA PHE A 47 -14.90 -8.09 13.93
C PHE A 47 -16.36 -8.59 14.05
N SER A 48 -17.17 -7.94 14.89
CA SER A 48 -18.61 -8.24 14.96
C SER A 48 -19.33 -7.94 13.65
N LYS A 49 -20.41 -8.68 13.38
CA LYS A 49 -21.26 -8.41 12.21
C LYS A 49 -21.81 -6.99 12.26
N ILE A 50 -21.57 -6.22 11.20
CA ILE A 50 -22.19 -4.92 10.94
C ILE A 50 -23.72 -5.02 11.09
N LYS A 51 -24.33 -4.08 11.83
CA LYS A 51 -25.78 -3.92 11.93
C LYS A 51 -26.28 -2.70 11.17
N GLN A 52 -25.64 -1.56 11.44
CA GLN A 52 -25.89 -0.29 10.77
C GLN A 52 -24.60 0.55 10.78
N LEU A 53 -24.35 1.32 9.73
CA LEU A 53 -23.23 2.26 9.64
C LEU A 53 -23.72 3.72 9.67
N ASP A 54 -23.10 4.55 10.51
CA ASP A 54 -23.02 5.99 10.30
C ASP A 54 -21.82 6.28 9.39
N VAL A 55 -22.09 6.98 8.28
CA VAL A 55 -21.13 7.23 7.21
C VAL A 55 -20.75 8.70 7.22
N ALA A 56 -19.46 8.99 7.37
CA ALA A 56 -18.92 10.34 7.25
C ALA A 56 -18.20 10.52 5.92
N ASP A 57 -18.47 11.66 5.27
CA ASP A 57 -17.69 12.15 4.13
C ASP A 57 -16.50 12.96 4.65
N ILE A 58 -15.28 12.49 4.37
CA ILE A 58 -14.02 13.14 4.83
C ILE A 58 -12.98 13.29 3.71
N TYR A 59 -13.36 13.02 2.45
CA TYR A 59 -12.48 13.08 1.28
C TYR A 59 -11.79 14.44 1.13
N ASP A 60 -12.56 15.53 1.29
CA ASP A 60 -12.09 16.92 1.23
C ASP A 60 -11.80 17.52 2.63
N ALA A 61 -11.73 16.69 3.69
CA ALA A 61 -11.44 17.17 5.04
C ALA A 61 -9.92 17.32 5.29
N PRO A 62 -9.47 18.26 6.13
CA PRO A 62 -8.06 18.36 6.53
C PRO A 62 -7.54 17.09 7.21
N GLY A 63 -6.24 16.83 7.11
CA GLY A 63 -5.62 15.62 7.65
C GLY A 63 -5.81 15.39 9.15
N ASP A 64 -5.84 16.45 9.96
CA ASP A 64 -6.10 16.34 11.40
C ASP A 64 -7.55 15.89 11.71
N ILE A 65 -8.50 16.19 10.82
CA ILE A 65 -9.85 15.62 10.83
C ILE A 65 -9.83 14.16 10.35
N LYS A 66 -9.08 13.83 9.29
CA LYS A 66 -8.98 12.45 8.78
C LYS A 66 -8.50 11.50 9.89
N ILE A 67 -7.44 11.86 10.62
CA ILE A 67 -6.94 11.04 11.73
C ILE A 67 -7.85 11.04 12.97
N LEU A 68 -8.50 12.16 13.31
CA LEU A 68 -9.54 12.19 14.35
C LEU A 68 -10.66 11.17 14.03
N MET A 69 -11.11 11.14 12.78
CA MET A 69 -12.21 10.28 12.34
C MET A 69 -11.80 8.80 12.24
N ALA A 70 -10.60 8.49 11.72
CA ALA A 70 -10.09 7.11 11.69
C ALA A 70 -9.79 6.54 13.08
N THR A 71 -9.22 7.34 13.99
CA THR A 71 -9.00 6.88 15.37
C THR A 71 -10.30 6.74 16.16
N LEU A 72 -11.29 7.62 15.93
CA LEU A 72 -12.66 7.44 16.44
C LEU A 72 -13.30 6.15 15.90
N GLN A 73 -13.20 5.90 14.59
CA GLN A 73 -13.66 4.66 13.95
C GLN A 73 -13.04 3.43 14.62
N GLY A 74 -11.72 3.42 14.84
CA GLY A 74 -11.03 2.30 15.48
C GLY A 74 -11.51 2.00 16.90
N VAL A 75 -11.75 3.02 17.73
CA VAL A 75 -12.29 2.80 19.10
C VAL A 75 -13.74 2.29 19.06
N VAL A 76 -14.59 2.91 18.23
CA VAL A 76 -16.02 2.58 18.12
C VAL A 76 -16.25 1.19 17.50
N ASN A 77 -15.52 0.86 16.43
CA ASN A 77 -15.68 -0.38 15.69
C ASN A 77 -15.11 -1.62 16.42
N ARG A 78 -14.12 -1.44 17.31
CA ARG A 78 -13.63 -2.50 18.23
C ARG A 78 -14.76 -3.14 19.05
N ALA A 79 -15.73 -2.34 19.49
CA ALA A 79 -16.90 -2.83 20.20
C ALA A 79 -17.93 -3.41 19.21
N GLU A 80 -18.29 -2.65 18.18
CA GLU A 80 -19.16 -3.09 17.09
C GLU A 80 -18.98 -2.16 15.87
N PRO A 81 -18.70 -2.68 14.65
CA PRO A 81 -18.56 -1.86 13.45
C PRO A 81 -19.79 -1.01 13.14
N ARG A 82 -19.63 0.31 13.29
CA ARG A 82 -20.69 1.33 13.24
C ARG A 82 -20.28 2.62 12.53
N ILE A 83 -18.99 2.92 12.38
CA ILE A 83 -18.50 4.07 11.60
C ILE A 83 -17.88 3.58 10.29
N TYR A 84 -18.20 4.26 9.19
CA TYR A 84 -17.56 4.13 7.88
C TYR A 84 -17.17 5.51 7.35
N LEU A 85 -16.02 5.60 6.68
CA LEU A 85 -15.40 6.82 6.19
C LEU A 85 -15.31 6.78 4.66
N LEU A 86 -15.78 7.85 4.00
CA LEU A 86 -15.60 8.08 2.57
C LEU A 86 -14.37 8.98 2.41
N GLU A 87 -13.19 8.36 2.28
CA GLU A 87 -11.89 9.04 2.17
C GLU A 87 -11.16 8.78 0.84
N ASN A 88 -11.70 7.92 -0.04
CA ASN A 88 -11.29 7.74 -1.44
C ASN A 88 -12.50 7.92 -2.40
N LYS A 89 -12.26 8.16 -3.69
CA LYS A 89 -13.25 8.24 -4.78
C LYS A 89 -12.93 7.38 -6.02
N GLU A 90 -11.76 6.75 -6.08
CA GLU A 90 -11.19 6.12 -7.29
C GLU A 90 -12.07 5.04 -7.92
N GLU A 91 -12.46 4.01 -7.15
CA GLU A 91 -13.38 2.95 -7.57
C GLU A 91 -14.86 3.38 -7.55
N GLY A 92 -15.13 4.67 -7.34
CA GLY A 92 -16.45 5.23 -7.07
C GLY A 92 -16.74 5.30 -5.56
N LYS A 93 -16.98 6.52 -5.07
CA LYS A 93 -17.10 6.86 -3.63
C LYS A 93 -18.03 5.96 -2.80
N PHE A 94 -19.11 5.43 -3.39
CA PHE A 94 -20.11 4.60 -2.71
C PHE A 94 -20.04 3.11 -3.08
N THR A 95 -19.14 2.71 -3.98
CA THR A 95 -19.12 1.39 -4.62
C THR A 95 -19.10 0.25 -3.59
N TRP A 96 -18.06 0.15 -2.77
CA TRP A 96 -18.00 -0.88 -1.73
C TRP A 96 -19.07 -0.74 -0.64
N LEU A 97 -19.50 0.47 -0.32
CA LEU A 97 -20.52 0.72 0.71
C LEU A 97 -21.91 0.20 0.28
N ASN A 98 -22.21 0.26 -1.01
CA ASN A 98 -23.39 -0.37 -1.60
C ASN A 98 -23.25 -1.90 -1.59
N ASP A 99 -22.10 -2.42 -2.04
CA ASP A 99 -21.84 -3.87 -2.16
C ASP A 99 -21.77 -4.59 -0.80
N LEU A 100 -21.48 -3.87 0.30
CA LEU A 100 -21.61 -4.39 1.67
C LEU A 100 -23.05 -4.84 2.01
N ASN A 101 -24.07 -4.32 1.33
CA ASN A 101 -25.49 -4.63 1.54
C ASN A 101 -25.93 -4.52 3.01
N VAL A 102 -25.57 -3.39 3.64
CA VAL A 102 -25.91 -3.05 5.03
C VAL A 102 -26.74 -1.77 5.09
N THR A 103 -27.57 -1.63 6.13
CA THR A 103 -28.24 -0.36 6.41
C THR A 103 -27.19 0.69 6.77
N TYR A 104 -27.18 1.84 6.10
CA TYR A 104 -26.30 2.95 6.45
C TYR A 104 -27.01 4.29 6.43
N LYS A 105 -26.44 5.28 7.11
CA LYS A 105 -26.85 6.68 7.05
C LYS A 105 -25.64 7.58 6.83
N VAL A 106 -25.61 8.26 5.67
CA VAL A 106 -24.68 9.36 5.43
C VAL A 106 -25.05 10.54 6.34
N ARG A 107 -24.03 11.18 6.93
CA ARG A 107 -24.18 12.39 7.73
C ARG A 107 -23.72 13.59 6.94
N ASP A 108 -24.56 14.62 6.89
CA ASP A 108 -24.32 15.90 6.19
C ASP A 108 -23.16 16.70 6.79
N ASP A 109 -22.77 16.34 8.01
CA ASP A 109 -21.67 16.92 8.79
C ASP A 109 -21.00 15.76 9.56
N TYR A 110 -19.72 15.49 9.29
CA TYR A 110 -18.95 14.44 9.98
C TYR A 110 -18.81 14.72 11.49
N TRP A 111 -18.92 15.98 11.94
CA TRP A 111 -18.98 16.30 13.36
C TRP A 111 -20.26 15.76 14.04
N GLN A 112 -21.32 15.39 13.30
CA GLN A 112 -22.44 14.62 13.88
C GLN A 112 -21.97 13.28 14.44
N ILE A 113 -21.02 12.60 13.78
CA ILE A 113 -20.46 11.33 14.26
C ILE A 113 -19.66 11.59 15.54
N VAL A 114 -18.76 12.59 15.55
CA VAL A 114 -18.02 12.97 16.76
C VAL A 114 -18.97 13.28 17.93
N ARG A 115 -20.04 14.05 17.71
CA ARG A 115 -21.06 14.34 18.74
C ARG A 115 -21.85 13.11 19.19
N THR A 116 -22.05 12.12 18.31
CA THR A 116 -22.77 10.86 18.63
C THR A 116 -21.90 9.95 19.49
N TYR A 117 -20.64 9.73 19.11
CA TYR A 117 -19.77 8.73 19.72
C TYR A 117 -18.82 9.27 20.81
N LYS A 118 -18.86 10.58 21.15
CA LYS A 118 -18.00 11.18 22.18
C LYS A 118 -18.07 10.55 23.60
N LYS A 119 -19.06 9.70 23.86
CA LYS A 119 -19.23 8.96 25.13
C LYS A 119 -18.66 7.53 25.08
N GLU A 120 -18.15 7.09 23.93
CA GLU A 120 -17.50 5.78 23.75
C GLU A 120 -15.96 5.93 23.63
N ILE A 121 -15.44 7.15 23.85
CA ILE A 121 -14.01 7.48 23.91
C ILE A 121 -13.66 8.12 25.27
N ASN A 122 -12.48 7.83 25.79
CA ASN A 122 -12.03 8.30 27.11
C ASN A 122 -11.45 9.73 27.10
N GLY A 123 -11.14 10.25 25.91
CA GLY A 123 -10.48 11.53 25.70
C GLY A 123 -9.72 11.57 24.37
N MET A 124 -8.64 12.36 24.31
CA MET A 124 -7.78 12.51 23.13
C MET A 124 -6.29 12.54 23.48
N ILE A 125 -5.48 12.18 22.49
CA ILE A 125 -4.01 12.31 22.48
C ILE A 125 -3.65 13.47 21.55
N VAL A 126 -2.84 14.41 22.03
CA VAL A 126 -2.33 15.53 21.21
C VAL A 126 -0.95 15.16 20.67
N TYR A 127 -0.78 15.22 19.34
CA TYR A 127 0.50 14.98 18.69
C TYR A 127 1.32 16.28 18.56
N ASP A 128 2.62 16.16 18.27
CA ASP A 128 3.51 17.29 17.99
C ASP A 128 3.66 17.52 16.48
N PRO A 129 3.18 18.64 15.91
CA PRO A 129 3.39 18.96 14.51
C PRO A 129 4.87 19.14 14.11
N ASN A 130 5.77 19.39 15.07
CA ASN A 130 7.21 19.57 14.82
C ASN A 130 7.98 18.24 14.72
N VAL A 131 7.39 17.14 15.20
CA VAL A 131 7.92 15.78 15.08
C VAL A 131 6.80 14.88 14.55
N PRO A 132 6.60 14.79 13.22
CA PRO A 132 5.45 14.09 12.63
C PRO A 132 5.30 12.64 13.11
N ASP A 133 6.40 11.92 13.32
CA ASP A 133 6.41 10.56 13.89
C ASP A 133 5.67 10.42 15.24
N SER A 134 5.44 11.52 15.97
CA SER A 134 4.57 11.56 17.16
C SER A 134 3.10 11.24 16.84
N VAL A 135 2.61 11.43 15.61
CA VAL A 135 1.29 11.01 15.12
C VAL A 135 1.12 9.49 15.25
N ASN A 136 2.17 8.72 14.94
CA ASN A 136 2.16 7.27 15.08
C ASN A 136 2.16 6.84 16.55
N VAL A 137 2.98 7.49 17.39
CA VAL A 137 2.95 7.30 18.85
C VAL A 137 1.58 7.64 19.44
N ALA A 138 0.94 8.71 18.97
CA ALA A 138 -0.41 9.10 19.35
C ALA A 138 -1.45 8.07 18.91
N THR A 139 -1.30 7.46 17.73
CA THR A 139 -2.18 6.40 17.21
C THR A 139 -2.09 5.15 18.10
N THR A 140 -0.89 4.72 18.50
CA THR A 140 -0.70 3.62 19.45
C THR A 140 -1.33 3.93 20.81
N LEU A 141 -1.11 5.14 21.35
CA LEU A 141 -1.72 5.60 22.60
C LEU A 141 -3.25 5.66 22.54
N ALA A 142 -3.82 6.11 21.42
CA ALA A 142 -5.26 6.11 21.15
C ALA A 142 -5.84 4.69 21.18
N GLY A 143 -5.15 3.73 20.56
CA GLY A 143 -5.45 2.30 20.68
C GLY A 143 -5.45 1.81 22.12
N LEU A 144 -4.34 2.02 22.85
CA LEU A 144 -4.17 1.54 24.22
C LEU A 144 -5.21 2.14 25.18
N LYS A 145 -5.40 3.47 25.14
CA LYS A 145 -6.22 4.25 26.08
C LYS A 145 -7.69 4.42 25.66
N GLY A 146 -8.08 4.03 24.43
CA GLY A 146 -9.45 4.20 23.93
C GLY A 146 -9.79 5.67 23.71
N ALA A 147 -8.93 6.37 22.97
CA ALA A 147 -8.99 7.81 22.73
C ALA A 147 -8.93 8.13 21.24
N VAL A 148 -9.14 9.38 20.87
CA VAL A 148 -8.87 9.89 19.50
C VAL A 148 -7.53 10.60 19.42
N VAL A 149 -6.99 10.81 18.22
CA VAL A 149 -5.82 11.68 17.98
C VAL A 149 -6.27 13.04 17.48
N ALA A 150 -5.61 14.11 17.90
CA ALA A 150 -5.92 15.48 17.48
C ALA A 150 -4.66 16.36 17.36
N SER A 151 -4.70 17.35 16.46
CA SER A 151 -3.72 18.45 16.41
C SER A 151 -3.87 19.37 17.64
N PRO A 152 -2.88 20.20 18.00
CA PRO A 152 -3.02 21.17 19.10
C PRO A 152 -4.18 22.15 18.89
N GLU A 153 -4.46 22.53 17.64
CA GLU A 153 -5.58 23.39 17.22
C GLU A 153 -6.93 22.67 17.39
N LEU A 154 -7.00 21.43 16.92
CA LEU A 154 -8.18 20.58 17.01
C LEU A 154 -8.51 20.19 18.46
N ALA A 155 -7.48 19.98 19.29
CA ALA A 155 -7.62 19.70 20.72
C ALA A 155 -8.33 20.85 21.44
N LYS A 156 -7.98 22.11 21.16
CA LYS A 156 -8.67 23.31 21.71
C LYS A 156 -10.16 23.30 21.37
N LYS A 157 -10.52 22.90 20.14
CA LYS A 157 -11.92 22.73 19.69
C LYS A 157 -12.64 21.56 20.37
N LEU A 158 -11.94 20.45 20.62
CA LEU A 158 -12.47 19.25 21.27
C LEU A 158 -12.58 19.37 22.81
N GLN A 159 -11.80 20.25 23.45
CA GLN A 159 -11.96 20.60 24.87
C GLN A 159 -13.20 21.46 25.15
N ALA A 160 -13.69 22.20 24.14
CA ALA A 160 -14.87 23.04 24.26
C ALA A 160 -16.19 22.25 24.11
N GLU A 161 -17.29 22.81 24.63
CA GLU A 161 -18.63 22.36 24.26
C GLU A 161 -18.85 22.54 22.74
N PRO A 162 -19.53 21.61 22.05
CA PRO A 162 -20.33 20.49 22.57
C PRO A 162 -19.55 19.18 22.77
N TYR A 163 -18.21 19.19 22.79
CA TYR A 163 -17.38 17.98 22.86
C TYR A 163 -16.90 17.69 24.28
N SER A 164 -16.16 18.61 24.87
CA SER A 164 -15.67 18.55 26.27
C SER A 164 -14.81 17.31 26.57
N LEU A 165 -13.95 16.93 25.61
CA LEU A 165 -12.99 15.85 25.74
C LEU A 165 -11.78 16.25 26.58
N LYS A 166 -11.24 15.29 27.33
CA LYS A 166 -10.00 15.44 28.10
C LYS A 166 -8.79 15.13 27.23
N VAL A 167 -7.72 15.92 27.35
CA VAL A 167 -6.39 15.49 26.92
C VAL A 167 -5.91 14.42 27.91
N LEU A 168 -5.51 13.25 27.40
CA LEU A 168 -4.98 12.14 28.20
C LEU A 168 -3.44 12.08 28.18
N ASP A 169 -2.86 12.49 27.05
CA ASP A 169 -1.43 12.73 26.86
C ASP A 169 -1.28 13.89 25.87
N ASP A 170 -0.25 14.69 26.08
CA ASP A 170 0.25 15.67 25.12
C ASP A 170 1.69 15.27 24.76
N LEU A 171 2.01 15.25 23.47
CA LEU A 171 3.32 14.85 22.95
C LEU A 171 4.16 16.04 22.47
N GLN A 172 3.63 17.27 22.51
CA GLN A 172 4.35 18.47 22.10
C GLN A 172 5.65 18.67 22.92
N GLY A 173 6.78 18.83 22.21
CA GLY A 173 8.11 19.01 22.79
C GLY A 173 8.66 17.77 23.53
N LYS A 174 8.01 16.61 23.40
CA LYS A 174 8.37 15.38 24.13
C LYS A 174 9.52 14.60 23.48
N PHE A 175 9.68 14.73 22.16
CA PHE A 175 10.66 13.97 21.37
C PHE A 175 11.57 14.92 20.60
N LYS A 176 12.82 14.49 20.38
CA LYS A 176 13.81 15.20 19.55
C LYS A 176 13.61 14.92 18.05
N ASP A 177 13.31 13.68 17.70
CA ASP A 177 13.21 13.20 16.32
C ASP A 177 12.46 11.86 16.25
N ARG A 178 12.38 11.29 15.03
CA ARG A 178 11.80 9.99 14.71
C ARG A 178 12.33 8.84 15.58
N LEU A 179 13.64 8.72 15.72
CA LEU A 179 14.28 7.58 16.38
C LEU A 179 14.03 7.66 17.89
N ASP A 180 14.09 8.85 18.47
CA ASP A 180 13.72 9.12 19.85
C ASP A 180 12.23 8.78 20.12
N ALA A 181 11.32 9.23 19.26
CA ALA A 181 9.89 8.94 19.37
C ALA A 181 9.57 7.44 19.33
N TYR A 182 10.17 6.69 18.40
CA TYR A 182 9.95 5.24 18.29
C TYR A 182 10.71 4.42 19.33
N THR A 183 11.88 4.86 19.78
CA THR A 183 12.59 4.23 20.91
C THR A 183 11.76 4.37 22.19
N TRP A 184 11.28 5.57 22.51
CA TRP A 184 10.41 5.80 23.66
C TRP A 184 9.12 4.95 23.58
N GLN A 185 8.47 4.91 22.40
CA GLN A 185 7.28 4.08 22.18
C GLN A 185 7.58 2.60 22.43
N TYR A 186 8.67 2.06 21.87
CA TYR A 186 9.04 0.66 22.09
C TYR A 186 9.27 0.37 23.57
N GLU A 187 10.03 1.20 24.28
CA GLU A 187 10.36 0.98 25.70
C GLU A 187 9.15 1.11 26.64
N ASN A 188 8.17 1.96 26.31
CA ASN A 188 7.07 2.32 27.22
C ASN A 188 5.73 1.65 26.85
N LEU A 189 5.48 1.36 25.57
CA LEU A 189 4.17 0.93 25.06
C LEU A 189 4.15 -0.47 24.46
N TRP A 190 5.26 -0.99 23.93
CA TRP A 190 5.31 -2.28 23.22
C TRP A 190 4.79 -3.46 24.03
N SER A 191 5.09 -3.49 25.34
CA SER A 191 4.62 -4.52 26.28
C SER A 191 3.10 -4.50 26.54
N GLN A 192 2.39 -3.48 26.05
CA GLN A 192 0.95 -3.27 26.22
C GLN A 192 0.17 -3.44 24.89
N THR A 193 0.87 -3.46 23.75
CA THR A 193 0.29 -3.63 22.41
C THR A 193 0.15 -5.11 22.01
N THR A 194 -0.56 -5.39 20.92
CA THR A 194 -0.56 -6.74 20.33
C THR A 194 0.75 -7.06 19.62
N HIS A 195 1.30 -8.25 19.86
CA HIS A 195 2.47 -8.81 19.13
C HIS A 195 2.06 -9.77 18.01
N ARG A 196 0.80 -9.70 17.56
CA ARG A 196 0.23 -10.54 16.48
C ARG A 196 0.01 -9.79 15.17
N MET A 197 0.30 -8.50 15.12
CA MET A 197 0.45 -7.73 13.90
C MET A 197 1.44 -6.59 14.16
N LEU A 198 2.17 -6.18 13.12
CA LEU A 198 2.94 -4.94 13.08
C LEU A 198 2.26 -3.95 12.13
N VAL A 199 2.44 -2.65 12.34
CA VAL A 199 1.84 -1.61 11.49
C VAL A 199 2.89 -0.57 11.07
N GLY A 200 3.22 -0.56 9.78
CA GLY A 200 4.11 0.39 9.13
C GLY A 200 3.33 1.50 8.42
N LEU A 201 3.32 2.72 8.96
CA LEU A 201 2.58 3.85 8.38
C LEU A 201 3.42 5.12 8.40
N SER A 202 3.55 5.82 7.28
CA SER A 202 4.08 7.19 7.28
C SER A 202 3.26 8.05 8.27
N PRO A 203 3.87 8.93 9.09
CA PRO A 203 3.10 9.81 9.96
C PRO A 203 2.22 10.79 9.17
N ASP A 204 2.67 11.18 7.98
CA ASP A 204 2.04 12.17 7.11
C ASP A 204 2.10 11.77 5.64
N THR A 205 1.40 12.56 4.81
CA THR A 205 1.47 12.52 3.35
C THR A 205 1.34 13.94 2.78
N SER A 206 1.61 14.12 1.49
CA SER A 206 1.37 15.41 0.82
C SER A 206 -0.11 15.81 0.86
N ILE A 207 -0.39 17.08 1.13
CA ILE A 207 -1.75 17.61 1.03
C ILE A 207 -2.31 17.40 -0.38
N ARG A 208 -3.62 17.16 -0.50
CA ARG A 208 -4.26 17.14 -1.80
C ARG A 208 -4.26 18.54 -2.41
N LEU A 209 -3.69 18.64 -3.60
CA LEU A 209 -3.67 19.85 -4.42
C LEU A 209 -5.08 20.18 -4.96
N PRO A 210 -5.42 21.46 -5.16
CA PRO A 210 -6.64 21.86 -5.85
C PRO A 210 -6.69 21.32 -7.28
N ASP A 211 -7.83 20.71 -7.66
CA ASP A 211 -8.03 20.10 -8.99
C ASP A 211 -7.81 21.09 -10.16
N ASN A 212 -7.93 22.41 -9.91
CA ASN A 212 -7.72 23.49 -10.89
C ASN A 212 -6.32 24.14 -10.85
N GLN A 213 -5.35 23.59 -10.09
CA GLN A 213 -4.01 24.17 -9.96
C GLN A 213 -3.23 24.24 -11.30
N GLY A 214 -3.60 23.42 -12.29
CA GLY A 214 -3.04 23.50 -13.64
C GLY A 214 -3.34 24.83 -14.35
N ASP A 215 -4.47 25.46 -14.06
CA ASP A 215 -4.92 26.70 -14.72
C ASP A 215 -4.03 27.92 -14.39
N LEU A 216 -3.19 27.81 -13.35
CA LEU A 216 -2.22 28.83 -12.97
C LEU A 216 -1.04 28.94 -13.96
N PHE A 217 -0.90 27.97 -14.86
CA PHE A 217 0.21 27.83 -15.80
C PHE A 217 -0.24 27.88 -17.27
N LYS A 218 0.64 28.38 -18.14
CA LYS A 218 0.48 28.33 -19.59
C LYS A 218 1.64 27.55 -20.20
N VAL A 219 1.36 26.58 -21.07
CA VAL A 219 2.41 25.85 -21.81
C VAL A 219 3.17 26.83 -22.70
N ILE A 220 4.50 26.81 -22.60
CA ILE A 220 5.42 27.66 -23.39
C ILE A 220 6.36 26.86 -24.30
N ALA A 221 6.60 25.59 -23.99
CA ALA A 221 7.27 24.63 -24.87
C ALA A 221 6.79 23.21 -24.55
N GLN A 222 6.66 22.36 -25.57
CA GLN A 222 6.28 20.96 -25.40
C GLN A 222 6.82 20.13 -26.58
N ASP A 223 7.26 18.90 -26.32
CA ASP A 223 7.52 17.90 -27.36
C ASP A 223 6.20 17.36 -27.93
N THR A 224 6.17 17.21 -29.26
CA THR A 224 5.05 16.65 -30.01
C THR A 224 5.43 15.39 -30.79
N THR A 225 6.65 14.87 -30.57
CA THR A 225 7.21 13.74 -31.32
C THR A 225 7.30 12.42 -30.54
N GLN A 226 7.10 12.47 -29.22
CA GLN A 226 7.19 11.33 -28.30
C GLN A 226 8.62 10.74 -28.27
N GLU A 227 9.63 11.61 -28.31
CA GLU A 227 11.04 11.23 -28.38
C GLU A 227 11.57 10.66 -27.05
N ARG A 228 12.34 9.57 -27.12
CA ARG A 228 12.81 8.81 -25.95
C ARG A 228 14.32 8.53 -25.92
N ASP A 229 15.05 8.72 -27.02
CA ASP A 229 16.49 8.41 -27.09
C ASP A 229 17.42 9.64 -26.96
N GLY A 230 16.87 10.78 -26.51
CA GLY A 230 17.64 12.00 -26.26
C GLY A 230 18.03 12.78 -27.52
N LYS A 231 17.65 12.36 -28.74
CA LYS A 231 17.87 13.11 -30.00
C LYS A 231 17.44 14.58 -29.96
N ASN A 232 16.46 14.93 -29.15
CA ASN A 232 15.94 16.29 -29.01
C ASN A 232 16.69 17.15 -27.97
N ARG A 233 17.77 16.64 -27.33
CA ARG A 233 18.56 17.39 -26.33
C ARG A 233 19.24 18.62 -26.93
N LYS A 234 19.02 19.75 -26.28
CA LYS A 234 19.68 21.04 -26.54
C LYS A 234 19.31 22.02 -25.43
N VAL A 235 19.97 23.17 -25.43
CA VAL A 235 19.48 24.35 -24.72
C VAL A 235 18.26 24.91 -25.46
N TYR A 236 17.15 25.07 -24.74
CA TYR A 236 15.95 25.78 -25.15
C TYR A 236 15.92 27.15 -24.46
N ASP A 237 15.88 28.24 -25.23
CA ASP A 237 15.63 29.58 -24.69
C ASP A 237 14.12 29.84 -24.63
N LEU A 238 13.57 29.83 -23.42
CA LEU A 238 12.14 29.96 -23.14
C LEU A 238 11.82 31.38 -22.65
N ASP A 239 10.91 32.08 -23.33
CA ASP A 239 10.45 33.41 -22.91
C ASP A 239 9.43 33.31 -21.77
N LEU A 240 9.79 33.87 -20.62
CA LEU A 240 8.97 33.96 -19.42
C LEU A 240 8.40 35.37 -19.21
N SER A 241 8.67 36.32 -20.10
CA SER A 241 8.32 37.74 -19.95
C SER A 241 6.80 37.96 -19.82
N ALA A 242 5.99 37.10 -20.44
CA ALA A 242 4.53 37.09 -20.30
C ALA A 242 4.03 36.70 -18.89
N SER A 243 4.91 36.20 -18.02
CA SER A 243 4.63 35.91 -16.61
C SER A 243 5.12 37.02 -15.66
N LEU A 244 5.76 38.08 -16.15
CA LEU A 244 6.12 39.23 -15.31
C LEU A 244 4.87 39.98 -14.82
N GLY A 245 5.03 40.83 -13.79
CA GLY A 245 3.96 41.67 -13.22
C GLY A 245 3.48 41.27 -11.82
N LYS A 246 4.01 40.19 -11.24
CA LYS A 246 3.89 39.84 -9.81
C LYS A 246 5.29 39.64 -9.20
N SER A 247 5.37 39.26 -7.92
CA SER A 247 6.64 39.08 -7.21
C SER A 247 7.52 37.98 -7.79
N ASP A 248 6.89 36.89 -8.24
CA ASP A 248 7.56 35.65 -8.59
C ASP A 248 7.04 35.08 -9.90
N VAL A 249 7.89 34.31 -10.57
CA VAL A 249 7.55 33.50 -11.74
C VAL A 249 7.83 32.04 -11.42
N TYR A 250 6.88 31.18 -11.75
CA TYR A 250 6.91 29.75 -11.51
C TYR A 250 7.08 29.03 -12.85
N LEU A 251 8.09 28.16 -12.95
CA LEU A 251 8.41 27.39 -14.14
C LEU A 251 8.22 25.90 -13.82
N ARG A 252 7.19 25.30 -14.44
CA ARG A 252 6.75 23.93 -14.22
C ARG A 252 7.20 23.03 -15.38
N PHE A 253 7.64 21.82 -15.05
CA PHE A 253 8.02 20.77 -15.97
C PHE A 253 7.18 19.53 -15.69
N ASP A 254 6.54 18.99 -16.74
CA ASP A 254 5.64 17.84 -16.74
C ASP A 254 6.09 16.79 -17.78
N ASP A 255 5.52 15.59 -17.75
CA ASP A 255 5.54 14.68 -18.91
C ASP A 255 4.56 15.18 -20.01
N ALA A 256 4.96 15.08 -21.28
CA ALA A 256 4.10 15.36 -22.43
C ALA A 256 3.19 14.18 -22.81
N PHE A 257 3.61 12.93 -22.56
CA PHE A 257 2.86 11.71 -22.85
C PHE A 257 2.93 10.73 -21.66
N ALA A 258 2.31 11.18 -20.55
CA ALA A 258 2.27 10.59 -19.21
C ALA A 258 1.79 9.13 -19.07
N GLN A 259 1.66 8.38 -20.16
CA GLN A 259 1.34 6.96 -20.22
C GLN A 259 2.54 6.03 -20.49
N ASP A 260 3.71 6.56 -20.89
CA ASP A 260 4.89 5.72 -21.18
C ASP A 260 6.13 5.99 -20.31
N GLY A 261 6.18 7.11 -19.60
CA GLY A 261 7.17 7.37 -18.56
C GLY A 261 8.55 7.77 -19.06
N TRP A 262 8.61 8.67 -20.05
CA TRP A 262 9.84 9.23 -20.59
C TRP A 262 9.76 10.77 -20.65
N GLY A 263 9.35 11.40 -19.55
CA GLY A 263 8.93 12.81 -19.52
C GLY A 263 10.08 13.82 -19.60
N THR A 264 9.82 15.07 -19.17
CA THR A 264 10.90 16.08 -19.12
C THR A 264 12.06 15.58 -18.28
N ALA A 265 13.29 15.59 -18.81
CA ALA A 265 14.51 15.60 -18.00
C ALA A 265 15.35 16.86 -18.27
N VAL A 266 15.75 17.56 -17.20
CA VAL A 266 16.48 18.84 -17.23
C VAL A 266 17.87 18.67 -16.62
N HIS A 267 18.90 19.06 -17.38
CA HIS A 267 20.32 18.99 -17.03
C HIS A 267 20.88 20.31 -16.49
N GLU A 268 20.46 21.45 -17.04
CA GLU A 268 20.89 22.77 -16.56
C GLU A 268 19.78 23.80 -16.74
N VAL A 269 19.62 24.69 -15.76
CA VAL A 269 18.75 25.87 -15.84
C VAL A 269 19.58 27.13 -15.65
N THR A 270 19.49 28.07 -16.59
CA THR A 270 20.04 29.43 -16.45
C THR A 270 18.92 30.46 -16.69
N ILE A 271 18.57 31.24 -15.66
CA ILE A 271 17.56 32.31 -15.74
C ILE A 271 18.23 33.67 -15.89
N LYS A 272 17.78 34.45 -16.88
CA LYS A 272 18.26 35.81 -17.16
C LYS A 272 17.11 36.81 -17.05
N ALA A 273 17.31 37.92 -16.33
CA ALA A 273 16.40 39.06 -16.29
C ALA A 273 17.08 40.29 -16.94
N ASP A 274 16.43 40.88 -17.94
CA ASP A 274 17.00 41.96 -18.79
C ASP A 274 18.44 41.65 -19.26
N GLY A 275 18.69 40.39 -19.65
CA GLY A 275 20.00 39.88 -20.10
C GLY A 275 20.97 39.46 -18.99
N ASN A 276 20.74 39.83 -17.72
CA ASN A 276 21.61 39.50 -16.60
C ASN A 276 21.20 38.16 -15.96
N THR A 277 22.14 37.22 -15.79
CA THR A 277 21.87 35.96 -15.10
C THR A 277 21.51 36.20 -13.63
N ILE A 278 20.34 35.74 -13.20
CA ILE A 278 19.86 35.79 -11.81
C ILE A 278 19.84 34.42 -11.12
N ALA A 279 19.86 33.33 -11.89
CA ALA A 279 20.02 31.97 -11.39
C ALA A 279 20.77 31.11 -12.42
N LYS A 280 21.65 30.22 -11.96
CA LYS A 280 22.20 29.12 -12.76
C LYS A 280 22.50 27.93 -11.85
N PHE A 281 21.98 26.75 -12.20
CA PHE A 281 22.18 25.51 -11.43
C PHE A 281 22.00 24.26 -12.31
N ILE A 282 22.50 23.14 -11.80
CA ILE A 282 22.23 21.78 -12.29
C ILE A 282 21.22 21.15 -11.31
N PRO A 283 20.11 20.55 -11.78
CA PRO A 283 19.15 19.92 -10.87
C PRO A 283 19.78 18.74 -10.09
N GLY A 284 19.40 18.58 -8.83
CA GLY A 284 19.99 17.61 -7.89
C GLY A 284 21.22 18.13 -7.14
N THR A 285 21.79 19.29 -7.48
CA THR A 285 22.93 19.87 -6.73
C THR A 285 22.47 20.88 -5.65
N PRO A 286 23.32 21.24 -4.66
CA PRO A 286 22.95 22.22 -3.63
C PRO A 286 22.48 23.58 -4.17
N GLU A 287 22.93 23.95 -5.38
CA GLU A 287 22.58 25.18 -6.09
C GLU A 287 21.13 25.19 -6.63
N GLU A 288 20.48 24.03 -6.77
CA GLU A 288 19.06 23.92 -7.11
C GLU A 288 18.15 24.36 -5.94
N LYS A 289 18.58 24.08 -4.70
CA LYS A 289 17.75 24.17 -3.49
C LYS A 289 17.08 25.55 -3.24
N PRO A 290 17.66 26.71 -3.58
CA PRO A 290 16.99 28.00 -3.46
C PRO A 290 15.82 28.21 -4.43
N PHE A 291 15.72 27.40 -5.50
CA PHE A 291 14.78 27.59 -6.60
C PHE A 291 13.70 26.50 -6.68
N LEU A 292 13.97 25.26 -6.24
CA LEU A 292 12.99 24.18 -6.21
C LEU A 292 11.84 24.51 -5.23
N TYR A 293 10.64 24.70 -5.77
CA TYR A 293 9.44 25.13 -5.05
C TYR A 293 8.50 23.97 -4.70
N ASP A 294 8.43 23.00 -5.59
CA ASP A 294 7.62 21.79 -5.47
C ASP A 294 8.31 20.70 -6.32
N ALA A 295 8.86 19.67 -5.68
CA ALA A 295 9.49 18.54 -6.35
C ALA A 295 8.49 17.42 -6.64
N GLN A 296 7.33 17.42 -5.96
CA GLN A 296 6.28 16.40 -6.00
C GLN A 296 6.80 14.96 -5.88
N SER A 297 7.08 14.30 -7.00
CA SER A 297 7.72 12.98 -7.03
C SER A 297 8.68 12.86 -8.21
N SER A 298 9.19 13.99 -8.71
CA SER A 298 10.30 14.05 -9.66
C SER A 298 11.57 13.43 -9.07
N GLN A 299 12.29 12.68 -9.90
CA GLN A 299 13.50 11.96 -9.49
C GLN A 299 14.75 12.68 -10.01
N VAL A 300 15.91 12.35 -9.44
CA VAL A 300 17.22 12.86 -9.87
C VAL A 300 18.13 11.71 -10.25
N SER A 301 19.06 11.97 -11.17
CA SER A 301 20.04 10.98 -11.62
C SER A 301 21.36 11.66 -11.95
N GLU A 302 22.47 11.08 -11.48
CA GLU A 302 23.83 11.53 -11.78
C GLU A 302 24.21 11.30 -13.27
N GLY A 303 23.43 10.47 -13.97
CA GLY A 303 23.65 10.15 -15.38
C GLY A 303 23.69 11.39 -16.28
N ASN A 304 24.57 11.36 -17.28
CA ASN A 304 24.70 12.40 -18.32
C ASN A 304 24.98 13.82 -17.79
N GLY A 305 25.64 13.91 -16.63
CA GLY A 305 26.10 15.17 -16.01
C GLY A 305 25.21 15.70 -14.87
N GLY A 306 24.29 14.88 -14.36
CA GLY A 306 23.22 15.30 -13.46
C GLY A 306 21.96 15.71 -14.23
N HIS A 307 20.79 15.32 -13.71
CA HIS A 307 19.48 15.84 -14.12
C HIS A 307 18.38 15.56 -13.08
N ARG A 308 17.30 16.32 -13.18
CA ARG A 308 15.98 16.02 -12.59
C ARG A 308 15.00 15.65 -13.70
N PHE A 309 14.15 14.65 -13.46
CA PHE A 309 13.18 14.17 -14.43
C PHE A 309 11.80 13.89 -13.83
N ALA A 310 10.77 13.96 -14.68
CA ALA A 310 9.36 13.86 -14.30
C ALA A 310 8.57 12.99 -15.29
N ASP A 311 8.45 11.70 -14.97
CA ASP A 311 7.76 10.70 -15.78
C ASP A 311 6.31 10.48 -15.35
N ASN A 312 5.45 10.09 -16.29
CA ASN A 312 4.03 9.84 -16.04
C ASN A 312 3.35 11.11 -15.46
N ASN A 313 2.50 10.97 -14.44
CA ASN A 313 1.84 12.11 -13.80
C ASN A 313 2.75 12.88 -12.80
N ARG A 314 4.08 12.79 -12.95
CA ARG A 314 5.04 13.54 -12.13
C ARG A 314 5.28 14.94 -12.70
N TYR A 315 5.71 15.85 -11.85
CA TYR A 315 6.14 17.19 -12.25
C TYR A 315 7.18 17.77 -11.28
N PHE A 316 7.81 18.88 -11.64
CA PHE A 316 8.48 19.77 -10.69
C PHE A 316 8.30 21.25 -11.05
N ILE A 317 8.43 22.13 -10.06
CA ILE A 317 8.27 23.59 -10.20
C ILE A 317 9.50 24.28 -9.62
N TYR A 318 10.13 25.15 -10.41
CA TYR A 318 11.05 26.16 -9.88
C TYR A 318 10.34 27.49 -9.67
N LYS A 319 10.69 28.20 -8.59
CA LYS A 319 10.31 29.59 -8.33
C LYS A 319 11.52 30.51 -8.58
N PHE A 320 11.27 31.62 -9.27
CA PHE A 320 12.23 32.70 -9.46
C PHE A 320 11.62 34.04 -9.04
N THR A 321 12.41 34.92 -8.45
CA THR A 321 12.01 36.28 -8.04
C THR A 321 12.78 37.29 -8.90
N PRO A 322 12.20 37.80 -10.01
CA PRO A 322 12.90 38.74 -10.89
C PRO A 322 13.18 40.10 -10.21
N PRO A 323 14.20 40.85 -10.64
CA PRO A 323 14.43 42.23 -10.19
C PRO A 323 13.19 43.12 -10.43
N ALA A 324 12.89 43.99 -9.48
CA ALA A 324 11.74 44.88 -9.57
C ALA A 324 11.82 45.80 -10.81
N GLY A 325 10.82 45.73 -11.68
CA GLY A 325 10.77 46.49 -12.93
C GLY A 325 11.46 45.84 -14.13
N ALA A 326 11.93 44.59 -14.00
CA ALA A 326 12.44 43.80 -15.13
C ALA A 326 11.41 43.72 -16.28
N LYS A 327 11.88 43.73 -17.53
CA LYS A 327 11.03 43.75 -18.73
C LYS A 327 11.11 42.48 -19.56
N GLN A 328 12.24 41.78 -19.48
CA GLN A 328 12.50 40.51 -20.13
C GLN A 328 12.92 39.49 -19.08
N LEU A 329 12.37 38.28 -19.17
CA LEU A 329 12.78 37.13 -18.36
C LEU A 329 12.90 35.92 -19.28
N THR A 330 14.05 35.25 -19.28
CA THR A 330 14.33 34.12 -20.16
C THR A 330 14.93 32.97 -19.36
N ALA A 331 14.43 31.75 -19.58
CA ALA A 331 15.04 30.53 -19.07
C ALA A 331 15.75 29.80 -20.21
N SER A 332 17.09 29.77 -20.17
CA SER A 332 17.89 28.88 -21.01
C SER A 332 17.97 27.52 -20.30
N VAL A 333 17.38 26.47 -20.87
CA VAL A 333 17.23 25.14 -20.24
C VAL A 333 17.83 24.05 -21.12
N ASP A 334 18.85 23.32 -20.65
CA ASP A 334 19.31 22.07 -21.30
C ASP A 334 18.40 20.92 -20.86
N MET A 335 17.64 20.36 -21.80
CA MET A 335 16.64 19.31 -21.53
C MET A 335 16.38 18.41 -22.75
N TRP A 336 15.83 17.22 -22.52
CA TRP A 336 15.49 16.23 -23.55
C TRP A 336 14.21 15.44 -23.24
N ASN A 337 13.94 14.42 -24.05
CA ASN A 337 12.80 13.49 -24.00
C ASN A 337 11.45 14.23 -24.10
N GLN A 338 10.37 13.69 -23.52
CA GLN A 338 9.00 14.13 -23.75
C GLN A 338 8.64 15.33 -22.88
N TYR A 339 9.36 16.44 -23.07
CA TYR A 339 9.22 17.59 -22.20
C TYR A 339 7.89 18.33 -22.40
N LYS A 340 7.34 18.86 -21.31
CA LYS A 340 6.26 19.83 -21.32
C LYS A 340 6.54 20.90 -20.28
N VAL A 341 6.81 22.12 -20.73
CA VAL A 341 7.20 23.25 -19.90
C VAL A 341 6.12 24.31 -19.90
N SER A 342 5.71 24.71 -18.70
CA SER A 342 4.63 25.68 -18.49
C SER A 342 5.05 26.76 -17.49
N ALA A 343 4.61 28.01 -17.69
CA ALA A 343 4.95 29.12 -16.81
C ALA A 343 3.72 29.86 -16.27
N GLY A 344 3.86 30.39 -15.05
CA GLY A 344 2.82 31.14 -14.34
C GLY A 344 3.40 32.15 -13.35
N ASN A 345 2.56 32.97 -12.74
CA ASN A 345 2.95 33.97 -11.73
C ASN A 345 2.01 34.06 -10.52
N GLU A 346 0.97 33.22 -10.49
CA GLU A 346 0.18 32.96 -9.30
C GLU A 346 0.93 31.92 -8.47
N GLN A 347 1.02 32.07 -7.14
CA GLN A 347 1.69 31.08 -6.31
C GLN A 347 0.86 29.78 -6.27
N PRO A 348 1.39 28.63 -6.73
CA PRO A 348 0.70 27.35 -6.64
C PRO A 348 0.72 26.82 -5.20
N VAL A 349 -0.18 25.89 -4.87
CA VAL A 349 -0.07 25.11 -3.63
C VAL A 349 1.05 24.08 -3.83
N SER A 350 2.07 24.12 -2.98
CA SER A 350 3.20 23.17 -3.08
C SER A 350 2.82 21.83 -2.44
N SER A 351 3.07 20.73 -3.14
CA SER A 351 2.87 19.37 -2.61
C SER A 351 3.87 18.99 -1.51
N GLU A 352 4.90 19.81 -1.27
CA GLU A 352 5.81 19.68 -0.13
C GLU A 352 5.11 19.93 1.22
N GLN A 353 3.94 20.56 1.23
CA GLN A 353 3.12 20.69 2.44
C GLN A 353 2.54 19.32 2.82
N LYS A 354 2.72 18.91 4.08
CA LYS A 354 2.31 17.60 4.59
C LYS A 354 1.13 17.68 5.57
N GLU A 355 0.27 16.67 5.57
CA GLU A 355 -0.79 16.47 6.57
C GLU A 355 -0.86 15.00 7.04
N PRO A 356 -1.28 14.71 8.29
CA PRO A 356 -1.56 13.34 8.72
C PRO A 356 -2.78 12.76 8.01
N TYR A 357 -2.90 11.43 7.92
CA TYR A 357 -4.00 10.76 7.21
C TYR A 357 -4.66 9.64 8.04
N GLY A 358 -5.81 9.15 7.58
CA GLY A 358 -6.68 8.22 8.32
C GLY A 358 -6.46 6.72 8.04
N TYR A 359 -6.14 6.35 6.79
CA TYR A 359 -5.98 4.97 6.30
C TYR A 359 -5.26 4.02 7.28
N LEU A 360 -5.76 2.78 7.39
CA LEU A 360 -5.33 1.71 8.33
C LEU A 360 -5.35 2.03 9.84
N ARG A 361 -5.39 3.31 10.25
CA ARG A 361 -5.34 3.69 11.68
C ARG A 361 -6.59 3.24 12.44
N ASP A 362 -7.72 3.04 11.76
CA ASP A 362 -8.90 2.42 12.36
C ASP A 362 -8.57 1.01 12.88
N TYR A 363 -7.89 0.20 12.08
CA TYR A 363 -7.51 -1.18 12.41
C TYR A 363 -6.39 -1.24 13.43
N ALA A 364 -5.38 -0.37 13.31
CA ALA A 364 -4.27 -0.27 14.27
C ALA A 364 -4.78 0.12 15.67
N VAL A 365 -5.62 1.16 15.75
CA VAL A 365 -6.30 1.56 16.99
C VAL A 365 -7.17 0.44 17.51
N ALA A 366 -8.06 -0.13 16.69
CA ALA A 366 -9.00 -1.17 17.13
C ALA A 366 -8.29 -2.37 17.76
N ASN A 367 -7.20 -2.84 17.15
CA ASN A 367 -6.45 -4.02 17.59
C ASN A 367 -5.36 -3.73 18.63
N LYS A 368 -5.13 -2.46 19.00
CA LYS A 368 -4.02 -2.02 19.87
C LYS A 368 -2.65 -2.41 19.33
N ALA A 369 -2.45 -2.25 18.02
CA ALA A 369 -1.14 -2.44 17.39
C ALA A 369 -0.21 -1.25 17.70
N MET A 370 1.10 -1.50 17.65
CA MET A 370 2.11 -0.44 17.65
C MET A 370 2.31 0.05 16.22
N VAL A 371 2.22 1.37 16.00
CA VAL A 371 2.43 2.01 14.70
C VAL A 371 3.80 2.67 14.67
N PHE A 372 4.59 2.43 13.61
CA PHE A 372 5.92 3.03 13.44
C PHE A 372 6.29 3.23 11.96
N TRP A 373 7.39 3.94 11.70
CA TRP A 373 7.90 4.26 10.36
C TRP A 373 9.43 4.38 10.39
N LEU A 374 10.11 3.23 10.52
CA LEU A 374 11.56 3.18 10.68
C LEU A 374 12.25 2.94 9.34
N ASP A 375 13.30 3.72 9.10
CA ASP A 375 14.08 3.66 7.86
C ASP A 375 15.04 2.47 7.85
N SER A 376 14.82 1.55 6.92
CA SER A 376 15.66 0.37 6.68
C SER A 376 17.06 0.70 6.17
N ASN A 377 17.27 1.90 5.61
CA ASN A 377 18.53 2.35 5.04
C ASN A 377 19.33 3.26 5.99
N VAL A 378 18.76 3.66 7.13
CA VAL A 378 19.47 4.37 8.22
C VAL A 378 19.85 3.36 9.33
N PRO A 379 21.15 3.11 9.60
CA PRO A 379 21.58 2.01 10.47
C PRO A 379 20.93 1.95 11.86
N GLU A 380 20.77 3.10 12.52
CA GLU A 380 20.19 3.18 13.87
C GLU A 380 18.67 2.93 13.87
N GLN A 381 17.97 3.32 12.80
CA GLN A 381 16.54 3.04 12.63
C GLN A 381 16.31 1.59 12.25
N LYS A 382 17.12 1.04 11.32
CA LYS A 382 17.14 -0.38 10.98
C LYS A 382 17.36 -1.25 12.22
N ALA A 383 18.32 -0.92 13.09
CA ALA A 383 18.59 -1.68 14.31
C ALA A 383 17.38 -1.71 15.27
N LEU A 384 16.60 -0.64 15.36
CA LEU A 384 15.34 -0.64 16.12
C LEU A 384 14.24 -1.44 15.41
N PHE A 385 14.21 -1.42 14.07
CA PHE A 385 13.22 -2.17 13.29
C PHE A 385 13.45 -3.69 13.40
N GLU A 386 14.68 -4.18 13.19
CA GLU A 386 15.07 -5.58 13.35
C GLU A 386 14.82 -6.08 14.79
N LYS A 387 14.95 -5.21 15.79
CA LYS A 387 14.58 -5.50 17.19
C LYS A 387 13.07 -5.69 17.36
N ILE A 388 12.23 -4.84 16.77
CA ILE A 388 10.76 -5.00 16.79
C ILE A 388 10.33 -6.28 16.08
N LEU A 389 10.98 -6.62 14.96
CA LEU A 389 10.72 -7.86 14.21
C LEU A 389 11.17 -9.12 14.98
N SER A 390 12.23 -9.02 15.78
CA SER A 390 12.72 -10.13 16.62
C SER A 390 11.81 -10.45 17.81
N ASP A 391 10.99 -9.51 18.25
CA ASP A 391 10.08 -9.67 19.40
C ASP A 391 8.73 -10.33 19.03
N VAL A 392 8.41 -10.48 17.73
CA VAL A 392 7.19 -11.16 17.26
C VAL A 392 7.46 -12.62 16.87
N LYS A 393 6.40 -13.41 16.71
CA LYS A 393 6.52 -14.80 16.24
C LYS A 393 6.66 -14.85 14.72
N PRO A 394 7.45 -15.79 14.14
CA PRO A 394 7.39 -16.09 12.71
C PRO A 394 5.96 -16.42 12.27
N GLY A 395 5.55 -15.90 11.11
CA GLY A 395 4.16 -15.90 10.65
C GLY A 395 3.31 -14.73 11.18
N THR A 396 3.92 -13.67 11.71
CA THR A 396 3.24 -12.41 12.03
C THR A 396 3.10 -11.54 10.78
N PRO A 397 1.92 -10.94 10.50
CA PRO A 397 1.75 -9.95 9.44
C PRO A 397 2.29 -8.56 9.82
N TYR A 398 2.91 -7.89 8.86
CA TYR A 398 3.21 -6.47 8.85
C TYR A 398 2.23 -5.79 7.89
N LEU A 399 1.34 -4.94 8.41
CA LEU A 399 0.35 -4.22 7.61
C LEU A 399 0.83 -2.80 7.33
N GLY A 400 0.69 -2.36 6.07
CA GLY A 400 1.25 -1.09 5.61
C GLY A 400 2.57 -1.27 4.85
N TRP A 401 3.41 -0.24 4.83
CA TRP A 401 4.54 -0.13 3.89
C TRP A 401 5.84 0.34 4.56
N PHE A 402 6.81 0.77 3.76
CA PHE A 402 8.15 1.17 4.19
C PHE A 402 8.49 2.62 3.79
N SER A 403 9.34 3.28 4.56
CA SER A 403 9.87 4.60 4.17
C SER A 403 10.83 4.48 3.00
N ASN A 404 10.89 5.52 2.15
CA ASN A 404 11.67 5.57 0.90
C ASN A 404 11.14 4.65 -0.23
N ASP A 405 9.86 4.27 -0.14
CA ASP A 405 9.07 3.62 -1.18
C ASP A 405 9.79 2.44 -1.85
N VAL A 406 10.24 2.53 -3.12
CA VAL A 406 10.93 1.43 -3.84
C VAL A 406 12.22 0.97 -3.13
N ASP A 407 13.07 1.90 -2.67
CA ASP A 407 14.28 1.56 -1.90
C ASP A 407 13.92 1.02 -0.49
N GLY A 408 12.74 1.41 0.01
CA GLY A 408 12.13 0.89 1.22
C GLY A 408 11.55 -0.52 1.04
N GLU A 409 10.99 -0.84 -0.12
CA GLU A 409 10.41 -2.15 -0.43
C GLU A 409 11.49 -3.22 -0.47
N PHE A 410 12.51 -3.05 -1.33
CA PHE A 410 13.47 -4.13 -1.56
C PHE A 410 14.27 -4.44 -0.29
N SER A 411 14.64 -3.40 0.47
CA SER A 411 15.28 -3.55 1.79
C SER A 411 14.31 -4.03 2.86
N GLY A 412 13.10 -3.47 2.93
CA GLY A 412 12.10 -3.74 3.96
C GLY A 412 11.49 -5.14 3.88
N VAL A 413 11.09 -5.59 2.69
CA VAL A 413 10.56 -6.95 2.46
C VAL A 413 11.62 -8.01 2.73
N GLU A 414 12.89 -7.75 2.38
CA GLU A 414 14.00 -8.66 2.71
C GLU A 414 14.23 -8.71 4.23
N ILE A 415 14.27 -7.55 4.90
CA ILE A 415 14.38 -7.45 6.37
C ILE A 415 13.21 -8.16 7.07
N THR A 416 11.95 -7.94 6.69
CA THR A 416 10.81 -8.66 7.32
C THR A 416 10.90 -10.16 7.06
N SER A 417 11.27 -10.57 5.84
CA SER A 417 11.44 -11.99 5.50
C SER A 417 12.51 -12.67 6.37
N ASN A 418 13.66 -12.01 6.60
CA ASN A 418 14.74 -12.50 7.47
C ASN A 418 14.30 -12.76 8.92
N HIS A 419 13.24 -12.09 9.41
CA HIS A 419 12.64 -12.34 10.73
C HIS A 419 11.40 -13.24 10.69
N GLY A 420 11.03 -13.79 9.53
CA GLY A 420 9.83 -14.61 9.35
C GLY A 420 8.53 -13.81 9.43
N VAL A 421 8.56 -12.54 9.03
CA VAL A 421 7.41 -11.62 8.96
C VAL A 421 7.06 -11.40 7.47
N TYR A 422 5.77 -11.41 7.15
CA TYR A 422 5.28 -11.14 5.79
C TYR A 422 4.50 -9.82 5.75
N VAL A 423 4.59 -9.13 4.61
CA VAL A 423 4.01 -7.80 4.38
C VAL A 423 2.62 -7.92 3.74
N LEU A 424 1.74 -6.98 4.10
CA LEU A 424 0.45 -6.73 3.48
C LEU A 424 0.34 -5.21 3.25
N ALA A 425 0.64 -4.75 2.04
CA ALA A 425 0.60 -3.31 1.71
C ALA A 425 -0.84 -2.77 1.87
N ALA A 426 -1.04 -1.99 2.91
CA ALA A 426 -2.37 -1.60 3.41
C ALA A 426 -2.39 -0.17 4.01
N ASP A 427 -1.33 0.61 3.81
CA ASP A 427 -1.16 1.98 4.31
C ASP A 427 -2.16 2.99 3.71
N TRP A 428 -2.82 2.62 2.62
CA TRP A 428 -3.92 3.30 1.93
C TRP A 428 -5.23 2.50 1.98
N PHE A 429 -5.35 1.49 2.85
CA PHE A 429 -6.58 0.71 2.99
C PHE A 429 -7.58 1.41 3.92
N SER A 430 -8.81 1.63 3.42
CA SER A 430 -9.90 2.27 4.16
C SER A 430 -10.84 1.27 4.82
N ASN A 431 -11.34 1.62 6.01
CA ASN A 431 -12.44 0.93 6.71
C ASN A 431 -12.19 -0.56 7.02
N LEU A 432 -10.94 -0.99 7.24
CA LEU A 432 -10.61 -2.41 7.43
C LEU A 432 -11.36 -3.02 8.65
N THR A 433 -11.64 -2.22 9.69
CA THR A 433 -12.49 -2.64 10.83
C THR A 433 -13.94 -2.95 10.45
N VAL A 434 -14.46 -2.35 9.37
CA VAL A 434 -15.80 -2.64 8.83
C VAL A 434 -15.75 -3.88 7.95
N PHE A 435 -14.80 -3.94 7.01
CA PHE A 435 -14.68 -5.08 6.11
C PHE A 435 -14.39 -6.39 6.86
N SER A 436 -13.53 -6.38 7.88
CA SER A 436 -13.28 -7.53 8.79
C SER A 436 -14.51 -7.93 9.64
N GLY A 437 -15.59 -7.14 9.64
CA GLY A 437 -16.88 -7.47 10.24
C GLY A 437 -17.85 -8.23 9.31
N THR A 438 -17.41 -8.54 8.09
CA THR A 438 -18.17 -9.35 7.12
C THR A 438 -17.78 -10.84 7.23
N LYS A 439 -18.25 -11.70 6.31
CA LYS A 439 -17.95 -13.15 6.33
C LYS A 439 -17.69 -13.69 4.94
N ALA A 440 -16.66 -14.53 4.83
CA ALA A 440 -16.37 -15.25 3.59
C ALA A 440 -17.46 -16.29 3.35
N ASN A 441 -18.01 -16.29 2.14
CA ASN A 441 -18.97 -17.30 1.70
C ASN A 441 -18.25 -18.62 1.38
N ALA A 442 -18.97 -19.73 1.51
CA ALA A 442 -18.43 -21.06 1.24
C ALA A 442 -18.18 -21.23 -0.27
N PHE A 443 -16.94 -21.00 -0.69
CA PHE A 443 -16.53 -21.10 -2.08
C PHE A 443 -16.18 -22.55 -2.46
N LYS A 444 -16.56 -22.95 -3.66
CA LYS A 444 -15.95 -24.07 -4.37
C LYS A 444 -15.70 -23.62 -5.80
N GLU A 445 -14.44 -23.60 -6.18
CA GLU A 445 -14.03 -23.22 -7.51
C GLU A 445 -14.60 -24.16 -8.58
N LYS A 446 -15.04 -23.59 -9.71
CA LYS A 446 -15.34 -24.35 -10.93
C LYS A 446 -14.01 -24.76 -11.57
N ALA A 447 -13.52 -25.96 -11.25
CA ALA A 447 -12.38 -26.54 -11.95
C ALA A 447 -12.68 -26.59 -13.46
N ALA A 448 -11.98 -25.78 -14.25
CA ALA A 448 -12.12 -25.80 -15.70
C ALA A 448 -11.32 -26.98 -16.25
N GLN A 449 -11.88 -27.68 -17.24
CA GLN A 449 -11.07 -28.62 -18.00
C GLN A 449 -10.07 -27.82 -18.83
N ALA A 450 -8.80 -28.22 -18.80
CA ALA A 450 -7.81 -27.72 -19.76
C ALA A 450 -8.25 -28.10 -21.20
N PRO A 451 -7.99 -27.26 -22.21
CA PRO A 451 -8.19 -27.68 -23.59
C PRO A 451 -7.30 -28.90 -23.89
N LYS A 452 -7.59 -29.62 -24.97
CA LYS A 452 -6.72 -30.70 -25.42
C LYS A 452 -5.33 -30.14 -25.70
N LEU A 453 -4.29 -30.87 -25.28
CA LEU A 453 -2.92 -30.53 -25.63
C LEU A 453 -2.70 -30.70 -27.13
N GLU A 454 -2.26 -29.63 -27.78
CA GLU A 454 -1.98 -29.51 -29.20
C GLU A 454 -0.62 -28.80 -29.39
N ASN A 455 -0.09 -28.84 -30.60
CA ASN A 455 1.06 -28.01 -30.97
C ASN A 455 0.59 -26.57 -31.18
N LYS A 456 0.53 -25.81 -30.09
CA LYS A 456 0.18 -24.39 -30.05
C LYS A 456 1.12 -23.60 -29.14
N ILE A 457 1.11 -22.28 -29.30
CA ILE A 457 1.70 -21.34 -28.35
C ILE A 457 0.63 -20.99 -27.32
N TYR A 458 0.66 -21.66 -26.17
CA TYR A 458 -0.24 -21.37 -25.07
C TYR A 458 0.24 -20.14 -24.31
N VAL A 459 -0.62 -19.13 -24.22
CA VAL A 459 -0.36 -17.86 -23.55
C VAL A 459 -1.21 -17.77 -22.30
N THR A 460 -0.65 -17.33 -21.19
CA THR A 460 -1.42 -17.00 -19.98
C THR A 460 -1.06 -15.60 -19.48
N TYR A 461 -2.09 -14.83 -19.13
CA TYR A 461 -2.00 -13.41 -18.80
C TYR A 461 -2.35 -13.20 -17.33
N THR A 462 -1.47 -12.55 -16.56
CA THR A 462 -1.60 -12.45 -15.09
C THR A 462 -1.41 -11.02 -14.62
N PHE A 463 -2.44 -10.37 -14.09
CA PHE A 463 -2.29 -9.08 -13.39
C PHE A 463 -1.50 -9.25 -12.10
N SER A 464 -0.52 -8.38 -11.88
CA SER A 464 0.32 -8.30 -10.68
C SER A 464 -0.41 -7.61 -9.50
N GLU A 465 0.35 -7.13 -8.50
CA GLU A 465 -0.12 -6.38 -7.31
C GLU A 465 -1.04 -7.13 -6.32
N GLY A 466 -1.34 -8.41 -6.53
CA GLY A 466 -2.38 -9.11 -5.78
C GLY A 466 -2.17 -9.29 -4.27
N ASP A 467 -0.92 -9.25 -3.80
CA ASP A 467 -0.59 -9.32 -2.37
C ASP A 467 -0.95 -8.03 -1.61
N ASN A 468 -0.93 -6.92 -2.33
CA ASN A 468 -1.14 -5.57 -1.86
C ASN A 468 -2.64 -5.35 -1.58
N PHE A 469 -2.99 -5.18 -0.30
CA PHE A 469 -4.37 -5.14 0.19
C PHE A 469 -5.14 -3.93 -0.38
N GLN A 470 -4.51 -2.76 -0.45
CA GLN A 470 -5.11 -1.54 -1.02
C GLN A 470 -5.33 -1.63 -2.55
N TYR A 471 -4.49 -2.37 -3.28
CA TYR A 471 -4.74 -2.73 -4.68
C TYR A 471 -6.03 -3.56 -4.82
N ASN A 472 -6.22 -4.56 -3.96
CA ASN A 472 -7.45 -5.38 -3.94
C ASN A 472 -8.70 -4.53 -3.63
N GLN A 473 -8.57 -3.43 -2.87
CA GLN A 473 -9.66 -2.50 -2.60
C GLN A 473 -9.92 -1.54 -3.77
N HIS A 474 -8.88 -0.90 -4.32
CA HIS A 474 -9.02 0.22 -5.26
C HIS A 474 -8.78 -0.21 -6.72
N LYS A 475 -7.51 -0.30 -7.15
CA LYS A 475 -7.15 -0.49 -8.56
C LYS A 475 -7.65 -1.82 -9.14
N MET A 476 -7.64 -2.91 -8.37
CA MET A 476 -8.21 -4.19 -8.80
C MET A 476 -9.70 -4.05 -9.12
N ARG A 477 -10.47 -3.30 -8.31
CA ARG A 477 -11.90 -3.09 -8.56
C ARG A 477 -12.15 -2.33 -9.86
N ILE A 478 -11.35 -1.31 -10.15
CA ILE A 478 -11.43 -0.54 -11.41
C ILE A 478 -11.15 -1.45 -12.62
N LEU A 479 -10.13 -2.31 -12.55
CA LEU A 479 -9.80 -3.27 -13.62
C LEU A 479 -10.86 -4.38 -13.74
N TRP A 480 -11.49 -4.76 -12.63
CA TRP A 480 -12.52 -5.80 -12.58
C TRP A 480 -13.87 -5.33 -13.19
N ASP A 481 -14.14 -4.03 -13.19
CA ASP A 481 -15.34 -3.45 -13.78
C ASP A 481 -15.15 -3.02 -15.26
N ASP A 482 -14.01 -3.37 -15.87
CA ASP A 482 -13.72 -3.14 -17.30
C ASP A 482 -14.68 -3.95 -18.23
N PRO A 483 -15.27 -3.32 -19.29
CA PRO A 483 -16.26 -3.93 -20.17
C PRO A 483 -15.70 -4.97 -21.17
N SER A 484 -14.43 -5.32 -21.05
CA SER A 484 -13.72 -6.37 -21.78
C SER A 484 -13.27 -7.54 -20.90
N ARG A 485 -13.41 -7.47 -19.56
CA ARG A 485 -13.21 -8.65 -18.71
C ARG A 485 -14.07 -9.82 -19.18
N GLY A 486 -13.50 -11.01 -19.13
CA GLY A 486 -14.13 -12.23 -19.61
C GLY A 486 -14.09 -12.47 -21.12
N LYS A 487 -13.61 -11.51 -21.95
CA LYS A 487 -13.36 -11.76 -23.39
C LYS A 487 -12.13 -12.63 -23.63
N VAL A 488 -11.12 -12.52 -22.76
CA VAL A 488 -9.87 -13.28 -22.76
C VAL A 488 -9.70 -13.97 -21.40
N PRO A 489 -9.15 -15.20 -21.33
CA PRO A 489 -8.69 -15.80 -20.08
C PRO A 489 -7.69 -14.91 -19.34
N LEU A 490 -8.01 -14.53 -18.09
CA LEU A 490 -7.21 -13.65 -17.24
C LEU A 490 -6.99 -14.27 -15.87
N ASN A 491 -5.76 -14.23 -15.40
CA ASN A 491 -5.41 -14.52 -14.02
C ASN A 491 -5.32 -13.21 -13.24
N TRP A 492 -5.95 -13.19 -12.08
CA TRP A 492 -5.99 -12.06 -11.19
C TRP A 492 -5.26 -12.46 -9.92
N THR A 493 -4.07 -11.89 -9.68
CA THR A 493 -3.44 -12.08 -8.37
C THR A 493 -4.26 -11.33 -7.33
N SER A 494 -4.45 -11.94 -6.16
CA SER A 494 -5.23 -11.40 -5.04
C SER A 494 -4.76 -12.05 -3.73
N SER A 495 -5.04 -11.44 -2.57
CA SER A 495 -4.54 -11.93 -1.28
C SER A 495 -5.48 -12.98 -0.66
N PRO A 496 -4.98 -14.19 -0.33
CA PRO A 496 -5.76 -15.18 0.41
C PRO A 496 -6.24 -14.68 1.79
N LEU A 497 -5.58 -13.68 2.37
CA LEU A 497 -5.94 -13.12 3.68
C LEU A 497 -7.08 -12.11 3.66
N LEU A 498 -7.61 -11.74 2.48
CA LEU A 498 -8.94 -11.13 2.38
C LEU A 498 -10.02 -12.02 3.05
N TYR A 499 -9.78 -13.33 3.22
CA TYR A 499 -10.69 -14.25 3.92
C TYR A 499 -10.92 -13.86 5.39
N ASP A 500 -9.94 -13.23 6.02
CA ASP A 500 -10.08 -12.66 7.37
C ASP A 500 -10.34 -11.14 7.30
N GLY A 501 -9.52 -10.42 6.52
CA GLY A 501 -9.41 -8.96 6.55
C GLY A 501 -10.53 -8.22 5.82
N ALA A 502 -10.90 -8.66 4.62
CA ALA A 502 -11.98 -8.05 3.85
C ALA A 502 -12.85 -9.06 3.07
N PRO A 503 -13.61 -9.93 3.76
CA PRO A 503 -14.35 -11.00 3.12
C PRO A 503 -15.39 -10.56 2.10
N ALA A 504 -15.96 -9.36 2.22
CA ALA A 504 -16.90 -8.82 1.23
C ALA A 504 -16.28 -8.64 -0.16
N MET A 505 -15.04 -8.12 -0.23
CA MET A 505 -14.28 -7.99 -1.49
C MET A 505 -13.99 -9.37 -2.09
N LEU A 506 -13.59 -10.31 -1.23
CA LEU A 506 -13.31 -11.68 -1.62
C LEU A 506 -14.54 -12.43 -2.16
N ASN A 507 -15.72 -12.18 -1.57
CA ASN A 507 -16.99 -12.69 -2.06
C ASN A 507 -17.33 -12.04 -3.41
N TYR A 508 -17.22 -10.71 -3.51
CA TYR A 508 -17.51 -9.95 -4.72
C TYR A 508 -16.71 -10.48 -5.93
N PHE A 509 -15.39 -10.61 -5.81
CA PHE A 509 -14.53 -11.14 -6.89
C PHE A 509 -14.82 -12.61 -7.22
N ARG A 510 -15.33 -13.42 -6.28
CA ARG A 510 -15.72 -14.81 -6.56
C ARG A 510 -17.08 -14.94 -7.22
N GLU A 511 -18.04 -14.15 -6.76
CA GLU A 511 -19.45 -14.25 -7.16
C GLU A 511 -19.70 -13.54 -8.50
N THR A 512 -18.83 -12.62 -8.90
CA THR A 512 -18.85 -11.92 -10.19
C THR A 512 -17.77 -12.38 -11.18
N ALA A 513 -17.02 -13.44 -10.87
CA ALA A 513 -16.04 -14.04 -11.78
C ALA A 513 -16.73 -14.65 -13.00
N THR A 514 -16.21 -14.36 -14.20
CA THR A 514 -16.60 -15.05 -15.43
C THR A 514 -15.89 -16.42 -15.50
N ASP A 515 -16.32 -17.32 -16.40
CA ASP A 515 -15.60 -18.58 -16.60
C ASP A 515 -14.16 -18.38 -17.15
N ASN A 516 -13.81 -17.18 -17.60
CA ASN A 516 -12.47 -16.78 -18.05
C ASN A 516 -11.62 -16.11 -16.96
N ASP A 517 -12.17 -15.78 -15.79
CA ASP A 517 -11.41 -15.20 -14.68
C ASP A 517 -10.89 -16.30 -13.72
N LEU A 518 -9.63 -16.18 -13.28
CA LEU A 518 -9.06 -17.04 -12.25
C LEU A 518 -8.36 -16.21 -11.16
N LEU A 519 -8.80 -16.35 -9.91
CA LEU A 519 -8.13 -15.75 -8.75
C LEU A 519 -6.95 -16.63 -8.31
N ILE A 520 -5.73 -16.10 -8.38
CA ILE A 520 -4.50 -16.76 -7.92
C ILE A 520 -3.89 -16.01 -6.73
N ALA A 521 -3.01 -16.66 -5.96
CA ALA A 521 -2.37 -16.02 -4.82
C ALA A 521 -1.25 -15.08 -5.28
N GLY A 522 -1.29 -13.84 -4.80
CA GLY A 522 -0.22 -12.86 -5.04
C GLY A 522 1.12 -13.21 -4.36
N PRO A 523 2.20 -12.48 -4.70
CA PRO A 523 3.50 -12.56 -4.05
C PRO A 523 3.43 -12.72 -2.52
N SER A 524 3.97 -13.74 -1.87
CA SER A 524 4.49 -15.02 -2.37
C SER A 524 3.64 -16.20 -1.86
N GLY A 525 2.34 -15.95 -1.64
CA GLY A 525 1.38 -16.85 -1.01
C GLY A 525 0.28 -16.08 -0.28
N ALA A 526 0.27 -16.13 1.06
CA ALA A 526 -0.70 -15.40 1.89
C ALA A 526 -0.38 -13.89 2.05
N GLY A 527 0.78 -13.44 1.64
CA GLY A 527 1.27 -12.07 1.71
C GLY A 527 2.71 -12.00 1.20
N TYR A 528 3.30 -10.81 1.16
CA TYR A 528 4.56 -10.57 0.47
C TYR A 528 5.77 -10.88 1.36
N PHE A 529 6.63 -11.78 0.87
CA PHE A 529 7.91 -12.18 1.46
C PHE A 529 8.80 -12.79 0.37
N TYR A 530 10.12 -12.85 0.63
CA TYR A 530 11.08 -13.55 -0.22
C TYR A 530 11.42 -14.93 0.38
N PRO A 531 11.04 -16.05 -0.27
CA PRO A 531 11.28 -17.39 0.25
C PRO A 531 12.73 -17.69 0.64
N ASN A 532 13.72 -17.22 -0.12
CA ASN A 532 15.14 -17.48 0.17
C ASN A 532 15.72 -16.67 1.34
N ALA A 533 15.09 -15.56 1.73
CA ALA A 533 15.45 -14.81 2.93
C ALA A 533 14.79 -15.37 4.20
N TRP A 534 13.72 -16.17 4.07
CA TRP A 534 12.94 -16.65 5.20
C TRP A 534 13.67 -17.73 6.02
N PRO A 535 13.74 -17.64 7.37
CA PRO A 535 14.37 -18.64 8.23
C PRO A 535 13.81 -20.06 8.02
N ALA A 536 14.65 -20.95 7.49
CA ALA A 536 14.28 -22.26 6.97
C ALA A 536 13.59 -23.18 8.01
N GLU A 537 13.93 -23.03 9.29
CA GLU A 537 13.32 -23.74 10.42
C GLU A 537 11.84 -23.39 10.64
N SER A 538 11.41 -22.20 10.20
CA SER A 538 10.04 -21.71 10.33
C SER A 538 9.25 -21.77 9.01
N PHE A 539 9.92 -21.69 7.85
CA PHE A 539 9.30 -21.59 6.53
C PHE A 539 8.24 -22.67 6.25
N THR A 540 8.58 -23.94 6.50
CA THR A 540 7.65 -25.06 6.28
C THR A 540 6.43 -25.02 7.22
N ALA A 541 6.58 -24.51 8.44
CA ALA A 541 5.48 -24.33 9.37
C ALA A 541 4.54 -23.18 8.93
N PHE A 542 5.12 -22.09 8.44
CA PHE A 542 4.37 -20.97 7.87
C PHE A 542 3.58 -21.36 6.61
N LEU A 543 4.21 -22.05 5.64
CA LEU A 543 3.49 -22.56 4.46
C LEU A 543 2.35 -23.52 4.85
N LYS A 544 2.56 -24.37 5.87
CA LYS A 544 1.51 -25.27 6.36
C LYS A 544 0.32 -24.53 7.00
N GLN A 545 0.55 -23.40 7.67
CA GLN A 545 -0.52 -22.57 8.23
C GLN A 545 -1.26 -21.80 7.14
N SER A 546 -0.51 -21.11 6.26
CA SER A 546 -1.05 -20.29 5.17
C SER A 546 -1.79 -21.10 4.11
N TYR A 547 -1.44 -22.37 3.87
CA TYR A 547 -2.18 -23.25 2.94
C TYR A 547 -3.69 -23.34 3.27
N SER A 548 -4.04 -23.26 4.56
CA SER A 548 -5.45 -23.27 4.98
C SER A 548 -6.24 -22.03 4.54
N TYR A 549 -5.59 -21.01 4.01
CA TYR A 549 -6.23 -19.90 3.30
C TYR A 549 -6.35 -20.22 1.82
N MET A 550 -5.25 -20.60 1.15
CA MET A 550 -5.21 -21.03 -0.26
C MET A 550 -6.34 -22.02 -0.60
N GLU A 551 -6.57 -23.01 0.27
CA GLU A 551 -7.63 -24.02 0.13
C GLU A 551 -9.05 -23.43 0.30
N LYS A 552 -9.27 -22.54 1.27
CA LYS A 552 -10.55 -21.84 1.46
C LYS A 552 -10.84 -20.83 0.36
N THR A 553 -9.80 -20.33 -0.32
CA THR A 553 -9.93 -19.25 -1.29
C THR A 553 -9.96 -19.71 -2.75
N GLY A 554 -9.52 -20.93 -3.05
CA GLY A 554 -9.27 -21.41 -4.41
C GLY A 554 -7.94 -20.95 -4.99
N MET A 555 -7.30 -19.95 -4.38
CA MET A 555 -6.02 -19.34 -4.79
C MET A 555 -4.85 -20.28 -4.52
N THR A 556 -4.82 -21.43 -5.21
CA THR A 556 -3.91 -22.57 -4.97
C THR A 556 -2.68 -22.54 -5.86
N ILE A 557 -2.65 -21.65 -6.86
CA ILE A 557 -1.48 -21.30 -7.66
C ILE A 557 -0.85 -20.04 -7.05
N PRO A 558 0.40 -20.10 -6.55
CA PRO A 558 1.12 -18.92 -6.10
C PRO A 558 1.87 -18.26 -7.26
N TYR A 559 1.81 -16.92 -7.30
CA TYR A 559 2.88 -16.10 -7.86
C TYR A 559 3.89 -15.80 -6.75
N VAL A 560 5.18 -15.84 -7.06
CA VAL A 560 6.28 -15.66 -6.10
C VAL A 560 7.26 -14.61 -6.60
N LEU A 561 7.60 -13.68 -5.71
CA LEU A 561 8.77 -12.81 -5.79
C LEU A 561 9.82 -13.34 -4.82
N ASN A 562 11.10 -13.31 -5.19
CA ASN A 562 12.17 -13.94 -4.43
C ASN A 562 13.50 -13.22 -4.66
N ARG A 563 13.87 -12.34 -3.72
CA ARG A 563 15.10 -11.55 -3.77
C ARG A 563 15.98 -11.81 -2.55
N VAL A 564 17.30 -11.69 -2.73
CA VAL A 564 18.32 -11.76 -1.67
C VAL A 564 19.45 -10.81 -2.04
N ASN A 565 19.92 -9.99 -1.10
CA ASN A 565 20.87 -8.90 -1.32
C ASN A 565 20.45 -7.99 -2.50
N SER A 566 19.15 -7.66 -2.59
CA SER A 566 18.53 -6.95 -3.73
C SER A 566 18.52 -7.66 -5.10
N GLU A 567 19.19 -8.80 -5.30
CA GLU A 567 19.15 -9.55 -6.57
C GLU A 567 17.92 -10.46 -6.67
N ASN A 568 17.31 -10.54 -7.86
CA ASN A 568 16.27 -11.54 -8.17
C ASN A 568 16.91 -12.94 -8.31
N VAL A 569 16.41 -13.92 -7.55
CA VAL A 569 17.04 -15.25 -7.42
C VAL A 569 16.03 -16.41 -7.55
N PRO A 570 16.46 -17.59 -8.05
CA PRO A 570 15.58 -18.76 -8.14
C PRO A 570 15.19 -19.28 -6.75
N LEU A 571 14.04 -19.94 -6.64
CA LEU A 571 13.71 -20.74 -5.46
C LEU A 571 14.79 -21.78 -5.21
N SER A 572 15.30 -21.89 -3.97
CA SER A 572 16.17 -23.00 -3.59
C SER A 572 15.41 -24.34 -3.68
N ASP A 573 16.13 -25.45 -3.90
CA ASP A 573 15.54 -26.80 -3.87
C ASP A 573 14.75 -27.07 -2.59
N ALA A 574 15.23 -26.56 -1.45
CA ALA A 574 14.55 -26.69 -0.16
C ALA A 574 13.22 -25.93 -0.10
N HIS A 575 13.18 -24.69 -0.61
CA HIS A 575 11.97 -23.87 -0.63
C HIS A 575 10.97 -24.36 -1.69
N ALA A 576 11.43 -24.77 -2.86
CA ALA A 576 10.61 -25.46 -3.86
C ALA A 576 10.03 -26.77 -3.31
N ALA A 577 10.81 -27.57 -2.59
CA ALA A 577 10.32 -28.78 -1.92
C ALA A 577 9.27 -28.50 -0.83
N ALA A 578 9.41 -27.39 -0.08
CA ALA A 578 8.42 -26.96 0.90
C ALA A 578 7.09 -26.54 0.24
N TYR A 579 7.14 -25.76 -0.84
CA TYR A 579 5.95 -25.44 -1.66
C TYR A 579 5.29 -26.71 -2.24
N ILE A 580 6.08 -27.66 -2.79
CA ILE A 580 5.57 -28.95 -3.30
C ILE A 580 4.86 -29.75 -2.21
N LYS A 581 5.36 -29.71 -0.97
CA LYS A 581 4.89 -30.52 0.17
C LYS A 581 3.64 -29.95 0.84
N GLU A 582 3.65 -28.66 1.17
CA GLU A 582 2.57 -28.04 1.95
C GLU A 582 1.49 -27.44 1.03
N TYR A 583 1.86 -26.54 0.10
CA TYR A 583 0.92 -25.92 -0.85
C TYR A 583 0.45 -26.88 -1.96
N LYS A 584 1.32 -27.82 -2.36
CA LYS A 584 1.05 -28.82 -3.42
C LYS A 584 0.51 -28.23 -4.75
N PRO A 585 0.95 -27.05 -5.22
CA PRO A 585 0.30 -26.35 -6.33
C PRO A 585 0.39 -27.12 -7.66
N GLN A 586 -0.52 -26.83 -8.61
CA GLN A 586 -0.46 -27.38 -9.97
C GLN A 586 0.84 -26.96 -10.68
N GLY A 587 1.14 -25.67 -10.60
CA GLY A 587 2.41 -25.02 -10.94
C GLY A 587 2.54 -23.70 -10.18
N LEU A 588 3.64 -22.98 -10.39
CA LEU A 588 4.02 -21.77 -9.67
C LEU A 588 4.52 -20.71 -10.68
N PHE A 589 4.12 -19.45 -10.53
CA PHE A 589 4.74 -18.35 -11.27
C PHE A 589 5.89 -17.75 -10.44
N LEU A 590 6.97 -17.38 -11.11
CA LEU A 590 8.15 -16.73 -10.51
C LEU A 590 8.47 -15.46 -11.29
N SER A 591 8.72 -14.34 -10.62
CA SER A 591 9.38 -13.20 -11.28
C SER A 591 10.90 -13.35 -11.20
N TRP A 592 11.57 -13.17 -12.34
CA TRP A 592 13.03 -13.12 -12.43
C TRP A 592 13.41 -12.48 -13.78
N GLU A 593 13.45 -11.14 -13.80
CA GLU A 593 13.42 -10.27 -15.00
C GLU A 593 14.25 -10.75 -16.21
N ASP A 594 15.54 -11.11 -16.02
CA ASP A 594 16.43 -11.56 -17.09
C ASP A 594 16.10 -12.97 -17.67
N ARG A 595 15.08 -13.65 -17.15
CA ARG A 595 14.75 -15.04 -17.49
C ARG A 595 13.27 -15.25 -17.75
N HIS A 596 12.96 -16.25 -18.57
CA HIS A 596 11.59 -16.62 -18.91
C HIS A 596 11.49 -18.09 -19.33
N GLY A 597 10.26 -18.62 -19.31
CA GLY A 597 9.97 -19.98 -19.77
C GLY A 597 9.46 -20.88 -18.65
N VAL A 598 9.69 -22.19 -18.78
CA VAL A 598 9.15 -23.22 -17.89
C VAL A 598 10.24 -24.20 -17.48
N GLU A 599 10.41 -24.39 -16.17
CA GLU A 599 11.28 -25.40 -15.56
C GLU A 599 10.44 -26.42 -14.76
N ILE A 600 10.86 -27.68 -14.73
CA ILE A 600 10.22 -28.73 -13.93
C ILE A 600 11.05 -29.02 -12.67
N VAL A 601 11.01 -28.08 -11.72
CA VAL A 601 11.79 -28.10 -10.48
C VAL A 601 11.48 -29.36 -9.67
N GLY A 602 12.54 -30.03 -9.20
CA GLY A 602 12.46 -31.31 -8.47
C GLY A 602 11.77 -32.45 -9.24
N GLY A 603 11.62 -32.35 -10.56
CA GLY A 603 10.89 -33.30 -11.40
C GLY A 603 9.38 -33.36 -11.14
N LYS A 604 8.80 -32.34 -10.47
CA LYS A 604 7.43 -32.40 -9.93
C LYS A 604 6.62 -31.10 -10.07
N LEU A 605 7.30 -29.95 -10.00
CA LEU A 605 6.69 -28.63 -10.01
C LEU A 605 7.04 -27.88 -11.30
N PRO A 606 6.06 -27.65 -12.19
CA PRO A 606 6.16 -26.57 -13.16
C PRO A 606 6.36 -25.23 -12.44
N VAL A 607 7.52 -24.61 -12.66
CA VAL A 607 7.77 -23.19 -12.37
C VAL A 607 7.77 -22.47 -13.71
N SER A 608 6.92 -21.47 -13.88
CA SER A 608 6.92 -20.61 -15.06
C SER A 608 7.45 -19.24 -14.68
N THR A 609 8.62 -18.89 -15.20
CA THR A 609 9.19 -17.56 -15.01
C THR A 609 8.50 -16.59 -15.96
N ILE A 610 7.84 -15.59 -15.37
CA ILE A 610 6.90 -14.70 -16.05
C ILE A 610 7.61 -13.47 -16.63
N GLN A 611 7.18 -13.01 -17.81
CA GLN A 611 7.71 -11.79 -18.43
C GLN A 611 6.77 -10.62 -18.17
N GLY A 612 7.25 -9.58 -17.49
CA GLY A 612 6.49 -8.35 -17.28
C GLY A 612 6.26 -7.58 -18.59
N ILE A 613 5.06 -7.02 -18.76
CA ILE A 613 4.71 -6.09 -19.84
C ILE A 613 3.94 -4.89 -19.29
N SER A 614 4.22 -3.71 -19.85
CA SER A 614 3.57 -2.45 -19.48
C SER A 614 2.69 -1.91 -20.61
N THR A 615 2.89 -2.37 -21.85
CA THR A 615 2.13 -1.97 -23.04
C THR A 615 1.68 -3.18 -23.88
N VAL A 616 0.71 -2.97 -24.78
CA VAL A 616 0.31 -3.96 -25.79
C VAL A 616 1.49 -4.33 -26.69
N GLN A 617 2.34 -3.36 -27.02
CA GLN A 617 3.47 -3.51 -27.93
C GLN A 617 4.57 -4.42 -27.34
N ASP A 618 4.80 -4.38 -26.03
CA ASP A 618 5.71 -5.31 -25.34
C ASP A 618 5.20 -6.76 -25.48
N GLY A 619 3.90 -6.96 -25.23
CA GLY A 619 3.24 -8.26 -25.40
C GLY A 619 3.32 -8.78 -26.83
N GLN A 620 3.04 -7.92 -27.82
CA GLN A 620 3.16 -8.26 -29.25
C GLN A 620 4.60 -8.68 -29.60
N LYS A 621 5.61 -7.93 -29.13
CA LYS A 621 7.02 -8.23 -29.37
C LYS A 621 7.44 -9.58 -28.78
N ILE A 622 7.14 -9.82 -27.49
CA ILE A 622 7.51 -11.07 -26.80
C ILE A 622 6.85 -12.28 -27.48
N LEU A 623 5.58 -12.16 -27.87
CA LEU A 623 4.86 -13.24 -28.55
C LEU A 623 5.38 -13.48 -29.97
N ALA A 624 5.72 -12.42 -30.73
CA ALA A 624 6.37 -12.55 -32.03
C ALA A 624 7.76 -13.21 -31.93
N ASP A 625 8.58 -12.83 -30.94
CA ASP A 625 9.89 -13.43 -30.68
C ASP A 625 9.77 -14.90 -30.23
N ALA A 626 8.74 -15.25 -29.47
CA ALA A 626 8.43 -16.63 -29.11
C ALA A 626 8.00 -17.45 -30.34
N LYS A 627 7.15 -16.89 -31.20
CA LYS A 627 6.70 -17.50 -32.45
C LYS A 627 7.84 -17.70 -33.46
N ALA A 628 8.76 -16.74 -33.58
CA ALA A 628 9.92 -16.85 -34.47
C ALA A 628 10.86 -18.01 -34.10
N LYS A 629 10.85 -18.43 -32.83
CA LYS A 629 11.64 -19.55 -32.29
C LYS A 629 10.87 -20.89 -32.31
N TRP A 630 9.60 -20.92 -32.75
CA TRP A 630 8.71 -22.07 -32.62
C TRP A 630 8.53 -22.83 -33.94
N ASP A 631 8.85 -24.12 -33.94
CA ASP A 631 8.90 -24.96 -35.16
C ASP A 631 7.59 -25.71 -35.50
N GLY A 632 6.55 -25.54 -34.69
CA GLY A 632 5.24 -26.20 -34.84
C GLY A 632 5.17 -27.68 -34.45
N LYS A 633 6.25 -28.30 -33.95
CA LYS A 633 6.29 -29.74 -33.65
C LYS A 633 5.99 -30.13 -32.20
N SER A 634 5.99 -29.16 -31.28
CA SER A 634 5.63 -29.31 -29.87
C SER A 634 4.77 -28.14 -29.38
N PRO A 635 4.08 -28.23 -28.24
CA PRO A 635 3.53 -27.06 -27.55
C PRO A 635 4.67 -26.11 -27.11
N LEU A 636 4.36 -24.81 -27.07
CA LEU A 636 5.16 -23.77 -26.41
C LEU A 636 4.30 -23.08 -25.34
N PHE A 637 4.93 -22.62 -24.27
CA PHE A 637 4.26 -22.02 -23.11
C PHE A 637 4.88 -20.66 -22.81
N VAL A 638 4.04 -19.61 -22.80
CA VAL A 638 4.44 -18.22 -22.51
C VAL A 638 3.52 -17.67 -21.42
N SER A 639 4.11 -17.08 -20.39
CA SER A 639 3.40 -16.37 -19.32
C SER A 639 3.79 -14.89 -19.33
N LEU A 640 2.77 -14.03 -19.30
CA LEU A 640 2.90 -12.57 -19.36
C LEU A 640 2.30 -11.95 -18.09
N GLY A 641 3.12 -11.19 -17.38
CA GLY A 641 2.75 -10.44 -16.19
C GLY A 641 2.32 -9.04 -16.61
N LEU A 642 1.09 -8.67 -16.30
CA LEU A 642 0.49 -7.41 -16.70
C LEU A 642 0.71 -6.39 -15.59
N LEU A 643 1.42 -5.30 -15.89
CA LEU A 643 1.52 -4.18 -14.96
C LEU A 643 0.14 -3.56 -14.77
N ALA A 644 -0.50 -3.85 -13.63
CA ALA A 644 -1.88 -3.47 -13.38
C ALA A 644 -2.10 -1.95 -13.42
N TRP A 645 -1.04 -1.15 -13.20
CA TRP A 645 -1.09 0.30 -13.24
C TRP A 645 -1.32 0.86 -14.66
N SER A 646 -0.71 0.28 -15.70
CA SER A 646 -0.75 0.76 -17.08
C SER A 646 -1.62 -0.05 -18.06
N LEU A 647 -1.98 -1.30 -17.73
CA LEU A 647 -2.78 -2.18 -18.60
C LEU A 647 -4.18 -2.46 -18.05
N THR A 648 -5.14 -2.66 -18.96
CA THR A 648 -6.54 -3.02 -18.69
C THR A 648 -6.94 -4.32 -19.40
N PRO A 649 -8.04 -5.00 -18.99
CA PRO A 649 -8.59 -6.13 -19.76
C PRO A 649 -8.98 -5.76 -21.20
N SER A 650 -9.27 -4.49 -21.49
CA SER A 650 -9.48 -4.00 -22.86
C SER A 650 -8.21 -4.03 -23.70
N ASP A 651 -7.06 -3.64 -23.13
CA ASP A 651 -5.75 -3.73 -23.80
C ASP A 651 -5.35 -5.19 -24.09
N ILE A 652 -5.66 -6.11 -23.16
CA ILE A 652 -5.39 -7.55 -23.37
C ILE A 652 -6.34 -8.14 -24.42
N ALA A 653 -7.57 -7.64 -24.53
CA ALA A 653 -8.47 -8.00 -25.63
C ALA A 653 -7.95 -7.51 -26.99
N GLU A 654 -7.35 -6.32 -27.09
CA GLU A 654 -6.66 -5.86 -28.30
C GLU A 654 -5.43 -6.72 -28.61
N LEU A 655 -4.55 -6.94 -27.62
CA LEU A 655 -3.38 -7.80 -27.75
C LEU A 655 -3.77 -9.18 -28.31
N GLN A 656 -4.73 -9.85 -27.69
CA GLN A 656 -5.18 -11.18 -28.11
C GLN A 656 -5.89 -11.17 -29.47
N ALA A 657 -6.58 -10.08 -29.85
CA ALA A 657 -7.17 -9.93 -31.19
C ALA A 657 -6.12 -9.74 -32.30
N SER A 658 -4.91 -9.29 -31.97
CA SER A 658 -3.79 -9.17 -32.92
C SER A 658 -3.05 -10.49 -33.21
N LEU A 659 -3.38 -11.58 -32.51
CA LEU A 659 -2.68 -12.87 -32.59
C LEU A 659 -3.31 -13.85 -33.60
N GLY A 660 -2.46 -14.70 -34.18
CA GLY A 660 -2.88 -15.76 -35.13
C GLY A 660 -3.45 -17.03 -34.48
N PRO A 661 -3.98 -17.96 -35.28
CA PRO A 661 -4.66 -19.18 -34.81
C PRO A 661 -3.74 -20.22 -34.13
N GLU A 662 -2.42 -20.07 -34.21
CA GLU A 662 -1.46 -20.88 -33.47
C GLU A 662 -1.38 -20.56 -31.98
N TYR A 663 -1.82 -19.36 -31.58
CA TYR A 663 -1.86 -18.96 -30.18
C TYR A 663 -3.12 -19.49 -29.51
N ALA A 664 -3.06 -19.70 -28.19
CA ALA A 664 -4.21 -20.04 -27.38
C ALA A 664 -4.08 -19.42 -25.98
N ALA A 665 -4.89 -18.39 -25.71
CA ALA A 665 -5.05 -17.88 -24.35
C ALA A 665 -5.67 -18.95 -23.45
N VAL A 666 -5.11 -19.11 -22.24
CA VAL A 666 -5.56 -20.06 -21.22
C VAL A 666 -5.35 -19.47 -19.83
N ARG A 667 -6.22 -19.84 -18.88
CA ARG A 667 -6.05 -19.53 -17.46
C ARG A 667 -4.87 -20.33 -16.87
N ALA A 668 -4.34 -19.92 -15.71
CA ALA A 668 -3.16 -20.55 -15.10
C ALA A 668 -3.37 -22.02 -14.73
N ASP A 669 -4.58 -22.41 -14.29
CA ASP A 669 -4.95 -23.80 -13.99
C ASP A 669 -4.86 -24.68 -15.26
N GLN A 670 -5.42 -24.18 -16.36
CA GLN A 670 -5.35 -24.82 -17.67
C GLN A 670 -3.91 -24.85 -18.21
N TYR A 671 -3.18 -23.73 -18.12
CA TYR A 671 -1.79 -23.57 -18.55
C TYR A 671 -0.85 -24.57 -17.85
N PHE A 672 -0.92 -24.66 -16.51
CA PHE A 672 -0.10 -25.63 -15.78
C PHE A 672 -0.57 -27.07 -16.00
N SER A 673 -1.87 -27.33 -16.18
CA SER A 673 -2.37 -28.67 -16.55
C SER A 673 -1.85 -29.14 -17.92
N LEU A 674 -1.76 -28.22 -18.90
CA LEU A 674 -1.15 -28.47 -20.22
C LEU A 674 0.36 -28.73 -20.10
N ILE A 675 1.10 -27.93 -19.32
CA ILE A 675 2.53 -28.14 -19.05
C ILE A 675 2.77 -29.52 -18.41
N ARG A 676 1.96 -29.89 -17.41
CA ARG A 676 2.04 -31.20 -16.74
C ARG A 676 1.82 -32.34 -17.73
N SER A 677 0.80 -32.20 -18.59
CA SER A 677 0.50 -33.16 -19.67
C SER A 677 1.67 -33.28 -20.67
N ALA A 678 2.25 -32.17 -21.10
CA ALA A 678 3.38 -32.14 -22.04
C ALA A 678 4.66 -32.76 -21.46
N ASN A 679 4.84 -32.74 -20.14
CA ASN A 679 6.01 -33.27 -19.43
C ASN A 679 5.75 -34.63 -18.75
N GLY A 680 4.62 -35.28 -19.03
CA GLY A 680 4.27 -36.60 -18.45
C GLY A 680 4.05 -36.59 -16.93
N LEU A 681 3.80 -35.42 -16.33
CA LEU A 681 3.58 -35.27 -14.90
C LEU A 681 2.14 -35.65 -14.52
N PRO A 682 1.88 -36.22 -13.32
CA PRO A 682 0.52 -36.50 -12.87
C PRO A 682 -0.35 -35.26 -12.85
N ALA A 683 -1.61 -35.41 -13.27
CA ALA A 683 -2.66 -34.41 -13.08
C ALA A 683 -2.86 -34.08 -11.59
N LYS A 684 -3.42 -32.91 -11.32
CA LYS A 684 -3.65 -32.34 -9.98
C LYS A 684 -4.95 -31.56 -9.97
#